data_AF-A0A7T2D9U0-F1
#
_entry.id   AF-A0A7T2D9U0-F1
#
_cell.length_a   1.000
_cell.length_b   1.000
_cell.length_c   1.000
_cell.angle_alpha   90.00
_cell.angle_beta   90.00
_cell.angle_gamma   90.00
#
_symmetry.space_group_name_H-M   'P 1'
#
loop_
_entity.id
_entity.type
_entity.pdbx_description
1 polymer ?
#
loop_
_entity_poly.entity_id
_entity_poly.type
_entity_poly.pdbx_seq_one_letter_code
_entity_poly.pdbx_strand_id
1 'polypeptide(L)'
;MTSIRSQVFTVIQEIHPFYQRHKRWLYPIKDFALHIPALKRLRDAAIDGKSHRESGWQITGSVERALQNQHVAGAVPSLIAKTPIKVMPVVFEDVVLFYREAVRYDDLKIAINFFCEWLEDNFQKLPGRQLVEYVETFEFALRSLNGRTVTKVPKIQLGHLQNAKVVRRAYLVYFTVLVDNLEFKRAEQLLRTVTVEDHNLLFQAAIVLQRKPARVELDATSRLTLRDTVLVMLEENLLELGVPDSFTRMIDASVKANELESFLTAVQNVRQTLRKNNQTEEWVARLAPIFKHVLRQLISLGHIELARIILQQCKATLSESIVDDIETRLAVNELSEAAAYTYLRNNAQHSQTARNLLLAAAWDRNDFQTARILAEQPLSTNAPLRRQISRKSTVDRLHFLEQTSEIVHRIEQPEQPTGYVLLASLNCFNTLAMVTPALIELKRQGFAVGSLMKGVLNQQPPSAAHASIADLFNSIDRAREDGELVLDWKVDWSNRVVSAEGINFYQGVYERLSTIYRRATIAIDDEPVASAFASILRRCDYILRHCKNIERAAEQSEQPIVLLGSNSHVAPYSVFRDFALARPLPNLRYVAASVAYENYYTNLGSKTSGSMAVVDMTLHRNCRAPFLAIPERFERWYQDNKGSQEVHKRFEELVAKNRTGRDEGVHSSPAAAALNHARREGRRIVCCFGKILCDLAVPYDGGPAHEDMIDWLHHSVEIARANPDLLLLIKPHPHELRPEIALELTEKLEDVLPENLPKNVVVLNHAEFNAGDLAQYLDLAVLWNGTACLELTGLGVPVVMCSHFGRYDYPLALNYPKDRTGYENLLAKAILRAPAPELRKKAMGLLHYMGTKEVALPNTYSRRPITNDSIGVPTWYMDKINDYLISGDSYMELAACRIIEGVKEGVK
;
A
#
# COMPACT_ATOMS: atom_id res chain seq x y z
N MET A 1 -13.00 51.24 -6.22
CA MET A 1 -11.85 50.30 -6.11
C MET A 1 -11.36 49.77 -7.46
N THR A 2 -12.23 49.57 -8.46
CA THR A 2 -11.85 49.06 -9.80
C THR A 2 -10.97 50.03 -10.61
N SER A 3 -11.17 51.35 -10.48
CA SER A 3 -10.36 52.40 -11.13
C SER A 3 -8.91 52.46 -10.61
N ILE A 4 -8.73 52.40 -9.29
CA ILE A 4 -7.39 52.39 -8.64
C ILE A 4 -6.62 51.13 -9.03
N ARG A 5 -7.28 49.97 -9.09
CA ARG A 5 -6.65 48.72 -9.54
C ARG A 5 -6.13 48.82 -10.98
N SER A 6 -6.91 49.42 -11.88
CA SER A 6 -6.51 49.60 -13.28
C SER A 6 -5.27 50.49 -13.42
N GLN A 7 -5.26 51.65 -12.75
CA GLN A 7 -4.14 52.59 -12.80
C GLN A 7 -2.85 52.00 -12.21
N VAL A 8 -2.95 51.25 -11.11
CA VAL A 8 -1.78 50.58 -10.51
C VAL A 8 -1.25 49.47 -11.43
N PHE A 9 -2.11 48.77 -12.17
CA PHE A 9 -1.69 47.73 -13.10
C PHE A 9 -0.92 48.28 -14.30
N THR A 10 -1.32 49.43 -14.83
CA THR A 10 -0.62 50.11 -15.93
C THR A 10 0.79 50.54 -15.51
N VAL A 11 0.92 51.15 -14.33
CA VAL A 11 2.23 51.55 -13.78
C VAL A 11 3.15 50.34 -13.58
N ILE A 12 2.59 49.21 -13.15
CA ILE A 12 3.34 47.96 -12.99
C ILE A 12 3.87 47.41 -14.33
N GLN A 13 3.05 47.47 -15.39
CA GLN A 13 3.45 47.01 -16.72
C GLN A 13 4.57 47.86 -17.31
N GLU A 14 4.60 49.16 -17.01
CA GLU A 14 5.66 50.07 -17.44
C GLU A 14 6.98 49.86 -16.67
N ILE A 15 6.92 49.48 -15.40
CA ILE A 15 8.11 49.25 -14.56
C ILE A 15 8.74 47.86 -14.80
N HIS A 16 7.96 46.88 -15.27
CA HIS A 16 8.42 45.49 -15.43
C HIS A 16 9.70 45.35 -16.29
N PRO A 17 9.82 45.99 -17.48
CA PRO A 17 11.03 45.90 -18.29
C PRO A 17 12.26 46.50 -17.59
N PHE A 18 12.07 47.59 -16.83
CA PHE A 18 13.13 48.24 -16.05
C PHE A 18 13.63 47.34 -14.92
N TYR A 19 12.72 46.70 -14.17
CA TYR A 19 13.06 45.74 -13.14
C TYR A 19 13.83 44.54 -13.70
N GLN A 20 13.39 43.95 -14.81
CA GLN A 20 14.09 42.82 -15.44
C GLN A 20 15.52 43.19 -15.85
N ARG A 21 15.72 44.42 -16.35
CA ARG A 21 17.03 44.92 -16.78
C ARG A 21 17.98 45.17 -15.60
N HIS A 22 17.47 45.42 -14.39
CA HIS A 22 18.28 45.81 -13.21
C HIS A 22 18.11 44.88 -11.99
N LYS A 23 17.61 43.66 -12.23
CA LYS A 23 17.22 42.66 -11.22
C LYS A 23 18.29 42.33 -10.16
N ARG A 24 19.57 42.39 -10.51
CA ARG A 24 20.69 42.15 -9.56
C ARG A 24 20.82 43.26 -8.52
N TRP A 25 20.52 44.52 -8.88
CA TRP A 25 20.66 45.68 -8.01
C TRP A 25 19.42 45.91 -7.12
N LEU A 26 18.24 45.54 -7.62
CA LEU A 26 16.96 45.72 -6.91
C LEU A 26 16.58 44.54 -5.99
N TYR A 27 17.42 43.50 -5.90
CA TYR A 27 17.18 42.31 -5.08
C TYR A 27 16.96 42.60 -3.58
N PRO A 28 17.67 43.55 -2.93
CA PRO A 28 17.44 43.87 -1.52
C PRO A 28 16.07 44.53 -1.27
N ILE A 29 15.59 45.34 -2.22
CA ILE A 29 14.26 45.97 -2.16
C ILE A 29 13.14 44.93 -2.31
N LYS A 30 13.38 43.89 -3.12
CA LYS A 30 12.49 42.73 -3.24
C LYS A 30 12.35 42.00 -1.90
N ASP A 31 13.45 41.75 -1.19
CA ASP A 31 13.40 41.05 0.11
C ASP A 31 12.70 41.87 1.20
N PHE A 32 12.85 43.20 1.20
CA PHE A 32 12.08 44.09 2.08
C PHE A 32 10.57 44.05 1.75
N ALA A 33 10.20 44.05 0.47
CA ALA A 33 8.81 43.97 0.03
C ALA A 33 8.14 42.59 0.26
N LEU A 34 8.91 41.51 0.45
CA LEU A 34 8.39 40.18 0.80
C LEU A 34 7.67 40.16 2.17
N HIS A 35 7.97 41.13 3.04
CA HIS A 35 7.47 41.19 4.42
C HIS A 35 6.20 42.02 4.59
N ILE A 36 5.62 42.58 3.51
CA ILE A 36 4.40 43.41 3.57
C ILE A 36 3.22 42.63 2.96
N PRO A 37 2.30 42.06 3.77
CA PRO A 37 1.22 41.18 3.29
C PRO A 37 0.27 41.83 2.28
N ALA A 38 0.03 43.14 2.41
CA ALA A 38 -0.92 43.90 1.57
C ALA A 38 -0.47 44.03 0.10
N LEU A 39 0.83 43.92 -0.18
CA LEU A 39 1.39 44.10 -1.52
C LEU A 39 1.61 42.77 -2.27
N LYS A 40 1.38 41.63 -1.62
CA LYS A 40 1.58 40.28 -2.17
C LYS A 40 0.88 40.06 -3.52
N ARG A 41 -0.38 40.50 -3.65
CA ARG A 41 -1.18 40.33 -4.88
C ARG A 41 -0.70 41.19 -6.05
N LEU A 42 -0.36 42.45 -5.81
CA LEU A 42 0.15 43.37 -6.84
C LEU A 42 1.54 42.96 -7.32
N ARG A 43 2.36 42.47 -6.39
CA ARG A 43 3.71 41.92 -6.62
C ARG A 43 3.69 40.67 -7.51
N ASP A 44 2.79 39.72 -7.24
CA ASP A 44 2.74 38.45 -8.00
C ASP A 44 2.28 38.69 -9.46
N ALA A 45 1.43 39.69 -9.68
CA ALA A 45 1.08 40.16 -11.02
C ALA A 45 2.23 40.91 -11.72
N ALA A 46 2.97 41.73 -10.97
CA ALA A 46 4.06 42.56 -11.47
C ALA A 46 5.35 41.80 -11.79
N ILE A 47 5.72 40.81 -10.98
CA ILE A 47 7.03 40.13 -11.08
C ILE A 47 6.96 38.92 -12.02
N ASP A 48 5.84 38.21 -12.04
CA ASP A 48 5.70 36.96 -12.79
C ASP A 48 4.99 37.10 -14.14
N GLY A 49 4.36 38.25 -14.43
CA GLY A 49 3.57 38.45 -15.66
C GLY A 49 2.39 37.47 -15.79
N LYS A 50 1.97 36.84 -14.69
CA LYS A 50 1.00 35.74 -14.68
C LYS A 50 -0.38 36.21 -14.21
N SER A 51 -1.17 36.76 -15.13
CA SER A 51 -2.64 36.84 -14.99
C SER A 51 -3.31 35.45 -14.96
N HIS A 52 -2.61 34.40 -15.39
CA HIS A 52 -3.16 33.04 -15.52
C HIS A 52 -3.54 32.32 -14.21
N ARG A 53 -3.03 32.75 -13.04
CA ARG A 53 -3.42 32.12 -11.77
C ARG A 53 -4.55 32.83 -11.05
N GLU A 54 -4.83 34.11 -11.30
CA GLU A 54 -6.05 34.73 -10.77
C GLU A 54 -7.31 34.11 -11.40
N SER A 55 -7.26 33.71 -12.68
CA SER A 55 -8.29 32.85 -13.27
C SER A 55 -8.33 31.45 -12.64
N GLY A 56 -7.17 30.87 -12.30
CA GLY A 56 -7.09 29.55 -11.66
C GLY A 56 -7.79 29.49 -10.29
N TRP A 57 -7.65 30.51 -9.45
CA TRP A 57 -8.35 30.57 -8.15
C TRP A 57 -9.87 30.79 -8.27
N GLN A 58 -10.33 31.48 -9.32
CA GLN A 58 -11.77 31.54 -9.63
C GLN A 58 -12.28 30.20 -10.16
N ILE A 59 -11.43 29.46 -10.89
CA ILE A 59 -11.74 28.13 -11.44
C ILE A 59 -11.82 27.07 -10.34
N THR A 60 -10.90 27.01 -9.37
CA THR A 60 -10.95 26.01 -8.29
C THR A 60 -12.24 26.09 -7.49
N GLY A 61 -12.63 27.30 -7.06
CA GLY A 61 -13.92 27.53 -6.40
C GLY A 61 -15.14 27.31 -7.32
N SER A 62 -14.94 27.28 -8.65
CA SER A 62 -15.98 26.90 -9.62
C SER A 62 -16.08 25.38 -9.78
N VAL A 63 -14.97 24.63 -9.75
CA VAL A 63 -14.96 23.17 -9.84
C VAL A 63 -15.64 22.56 -8.63
N GLU A 64 -15.25 22.99 -7.42
CA GLU A 64 -15.86 22.50 -6.19
C GLU A 64 -17.37 22.74 -6.18
N ARG A 65 -17.83 23.97 -6.48
CA ARG A 65 -19.26 24.29 -6.59
C ARG A 65 -19.98 23.51 -7.69
N ALA A 66 -19.30 23.18 -8.79
CA ALA A 66 -19.88 22.41 -9.88
C ALA A 66 -20.03 20.91 -9.55
N LEU A 67 -19.12 20.36 -8.75
CA LEU A 67 -19.13 18.93 -8.41
C LEU A 67 -19.84 18.62 -7.08
N GLN A 68 -19.89 19.57 -6.17
CA GLN A 68 -20.47 19.39 -4.84
C GLN A 68 -21.96 19.05 -4.96
N ASN A 69 -22.34 17.94 -4.33
CA ASN A 69 -23.72 17.41 -4.32
C ASN A 69 -24.31 17.10 -5.71
N GLN A 70 -23.49 17.00 -6.76
CA GLN A 70 -23.94 16.61 -8.10
C GLN A 70 -23.46 15.20 -8.46
N HIS A 71 -24.25 14.52 -9.29
CA HIS A 71 -23.88 13.22 -9.85
C HIS A 71 -22.80 13.42 -10.91
N VAL A 72 -21.70 12.67 -10.82
CA VAL A 72 -20.51 12.83 -11.69
C VAL A 72 -20.87 12.77 -13.18
N ALA A 73 -21.79 11.89 -13.56
CA ALA A 73 -22.20 11.67 -14.96
C ALA A 73 -22.89 12.89 -15.60
N GLY A 74 -23.43 13.82 -14.80
CA GLY A 74 -23.97 15.08 -15.30
C GLY A 74 -23.01 16.26 -15.08
N ALA A 75 -22.36 16.29 -13.92
CA ALA A 75 -21.53 17.41 -13.48
C ALA A 75 -20.25 17.55 -14.33
N VAL A 76 -19.52 16.45 -14.56
CA VAL A 76 -18.23 16.48 -15.27
C VAL A 76 -18.40 16.85 -16.74
N PRO A 77 -19.34 16.26 -17.52
CA PRO A 77 -19.59 16.71 -18.89
C PRO A 77 -20.01 18.18 -18.98
N SER A 78 -20.86 18.67 -18.07
CA SER A 78 -21.25 20.09 -18.02
C SER A 78 -20.05 21.00 -17.75
N LEU A 79 -19.18 20.59 -16.83
CA LEU A 79 -17.96 21.31 -16.50
C LEU A 79 -17.00 21.34 -17.70
N ILE A 80 -16.78 20.21 -18.36
CA ILE A 80 -15.97 20.11 -19.58
C ILE A 80 -16.52 21.03 -20.68
N ALA A 81 -17.83 20.98 -20.96
CA ALA A 81 -18.46 21.79 -22.00
C ALA A 81 -18.32 23.31 -21.79
N LYS A 82 -18.30 23.76 -20.52
CA LYS A 82 -18.15 25.18 -20.15
C LYS A 82 -16.69 25.63 -20.04
N THR A 83 -15.74 24.70 -20.08
CA THR A 83 -14.33 24.98 -19.81
C THR A 83 -13.57 25.32 -21.10
N PRO A 84 -12.95 26.50 -21.21
CA PRO A 84 -12.10 26.82 -22.36
C PRO A 84 -10.93 25.84 -22.48
N ILE A 85 -10.59 25.45 -23.72
CA ILE A 85 -9.53 24.46 -23.99
C ILE A 85 -8.20 24.76 -23.29
N LYS A 86 -7.82 26.04 -23.21
CA LYS A 86 -6.55 26.50 -22.63
C LYS A 86 -6.45 26.28 -21.12
N VAL A 87 -7.55 26.05 -20.42
CA VAL A 87 -7.57 25.83 -18.97
C VAL A 87 -8.01 24.42 -18.59
N MET A 88 -8.31 23.57 -19.58
CA MET A 88 -8.76 22.20 -19.35
C MET A 88 -7.78 21.34 -18.52
N PRO A 89 -6.44 21.40 -18.70
CA PRO A 89 -5.52 20.63 -17.87
C PRO A 89 -5.65 20.95 -16.37
N VAL A 90 -5.86 22.23 -16.04
CA VAL A 90 -6.02 22.71 -14.66
C VAL A 90 -7.36 22.25 -14.09
N VAL A 91 -8.44 22.36 -14.88
CA VAL A 91 -9.77 21.86 -14.47
C VAL A 91 -9.73 20.35 -14.24
N PHE A 92 -9.08 19.58 -15.11
CA PHE A 92 -8.93 18.14 -14.91
C PHE A 92 -8.17 17.83 -13.63
N GLU A 93 -7.07 18.54 -13.37
CA GLU A 93 -6.29 18.44 -12.12
C GLU A 93 -7.15 18.71 -10.88
N ASP A 94 -7.94 19.79 -10.88
CA ASP A 94 -8.84 20.13 -9.78
C ASP A 94 -9.93 19.07 -9.56
N VAL A 95 -10.48 18.48 -10.65
CA VAL A 95 -11.46 17.39 -10.56
C VAL A 95 -10.82 16.13 -9.95
N VAL A 96 -9.59 15.79 -10.36
CA VAL A 96 -8.85 14.65 -9.80
C VAL A 96 -8.58 14.84 -8.31
N LEU A 97 -8.12 16.03 -7.92
CA LEU A 97 -7.90 16.38 -6.51
C LEU A 97 -9.19 16.32 -5.70
N PHE A 98 -10.27 16.91 -6.19
CA PHE A 98 -11.57 16.94 -5.51
C PHE A 98 -12.07 15.52 -5.19
N TYR A 99 -12.15 14.64 -6.20
CA TYR A 99 -12.65 13.29 -5.95
C TYR A 99 -11.68 12.44 -5.12
N ARG A 100 -10.36 12.59 -5.29
CA ARG A 100 -9.37 11.87 -4.49
C ARG A 100 -9.43 12.28 -3.01
N GLU A 101 -9.52 13.57 -2.72
CA GLU A 101 -9.58 14.08 -1.33
C GLU A 101 -10.92 13.76 -0.66
N ALA A 102 -12.02 13.76 -1.42
CA ALA A 102 -13.31 13.24 -0.98
C ALA A 102 -13.36 11.69 -0.93
N VAL A 103 -12.29 11.01 -1.33
CA VAL A 103 -12.16 9.55 -1.41
C VAL A 103 -13.22 8.91 -2.33
N ARG A 104 -13.77 9.67 -3.29
CA ARG A 104 -14.82 9.25 -4.24
C ARG A 104 -14.22 8.61 -5.50
N TYR A 105 -13.58 7.46 -5.33
CA TYR A 105 -12.78 6.84 -6.40
C TYR A 105 -13.60 6.31 -7.59
N ASP A 106 -14.86 5.90 -7.38
CA ASP A 106 -15.73 5.49 -8.49
C ASP A 106 -16.15 6.70 -9.34
N ASP A 107 -16.44 7.83 -8.70
CA ASP A 107 -16.66 9.09 -9.39
C ASP A 107 -15.39 9.56 -10.10
N LEU A 108 -14.22 9.40 -9.48
CA LEU A 108 -12.94 9.70 -10.13
C LEU A 108 -12.75 8.85 -11.40
N LYS A 109 -13.04 7.55 -11.36
CA LYS A 109 -13.00 6.67 -12.53
C LYS A 109 -13.90 7.19 -13.65
N ILE A 110 -15.15 7.54 -13.33
CA ILE A 110 -16.10 8.08 -14.31
C ILE A 110 -15.60 9.41 -14.88
N ALA A 111 -15.08 10.29 -14.03
CA ALA A 111 -14.52 11.57 -14.46
C ALA A 111 -13.34 11.38 -15.42
N ILE A 112 -12.41 10.47 -15.10
CA ILE A 112 -11.25 10.15 -15.96
C ILE A 112 -11.71 9.66 -17.34
N ASN A 113 -12.77 8.86 -17.43
CA ASN A 113 -13.30 8.42 -18.73
C ASN A 113 -13.78 9.60 -19.58
N PHE A 114 -14.51 10.56 -19.00
CA PHE A 114 -14.93 11.77 -19.74
C PHE A 114 -13.75 12.63 -20.18
N PHE A 115 -12.74 12.79 -19.32
CA PHE A 115 -11.52 13.52 -19.68
C PHE A 115 -10.70 12.77 -20.74
N CYS A 116 -10.67 11.43 -20.71
CA CYS A 116 -10.06 10.60 -21.76
C CYS A 116 -10.70 10.88 -23.12
N GLU A 117 -12.04 10.80 -23.21
CA GLU A 117 -12.79 11.09 -24.44
C GLU A 117 -12.52 12.52 -24.94
N TRP A 118 -12.60 13.50 -24.04
CA TRP A 118 -12.32 14.89 -24.38
C TRP A 118 -10.89 15.09 -24.93
N LEU A 119 -9.89 14.43 -24.35
CA LEU A 119 -8.50 14.56 -24.80
C LEU A 119 -8.32 13.98 -26.21
N GLU A 120 -8.92 12.84 -26.51
CA GLU A 120 -8.84 12.23 -27.86
C GLU A 120 -9.37 13.18 -28.94
N ASP A 121 -10.43 13.92 -28.65
CA ASP A 121 -11.05 14.85 -29.59
C ASP A 121 -10.30 16.20 -29.73
N ASN A 122 -9.41 16.53 -28.78
CA ASN A 122 -8.86 17.87 -28.65
C ASN A 122 -7.34 17.96 -28.51
N PHE A 123 -6.59 16.85 -28.43
CA PHE A 123 -5.14 16.89 -28.18
C PHE A 123 -4.37 17.75 -29.19
N GLN A 124 -4.76 17.72 -30.48
CA GLN A 124 -4.11 18.50 -31.55
C GLN A 124 -4.28 20.02 -31.39
N LYS A 125 -5.32 20.44 -30.66
CA LYS A 125 -5.65 21.85 -30.40
C LYS A 125 -4.94 22.38 -29.16
N LEU A 126 -4.33 21.51 -28.34
CA LEU A 126 -3.61 21.91 -27.13
C LEU A 126 -2.19 22.37 -27.47
N PRO A 127 -1.74 23.52 -26.93
CA PRO A 127 -0.32 23.85 -26.90
C PRO A 127 0.49 22.72 -26.26
N GLY A 128 1.66 22.41 -26.79
CA GLY A 128 2.42 21.23 -26.34
C GLY A 128 2.69 21.17 -24.83
N ARG A 129 2.91 22.31 -24.19
CA ARG A 129 3.05 22.37 -22.72
C ARG A 129 1.77 21.95 -21.99
N GLN A 130 0.61 22.38 -22.48
CA GLN A 130 -0.69 22.06 -21.89
C GLN A 130 -1.05 20.58 -22.14
N LEU A 131 -0.68 20.04 -23.30
CA LEU A 131 -0.81 18.60 -23.56
C LEU A 131 0.03 17.80 -22.57
N VAL A 132 1.30 18.16 -22.34
CA VAL A 132 2.15 17.52 -21.32
C VAL A 132 1.51 17.57 -19.94
N GLU A 133 1.09 18.75 -19.50
CA GLU A 133 0.45 18.94 -18.19
C GLU A 133 -0.81 18.06 -18.05
N TYR A 134 -1.62 17.96 -19.12
CA TYR A 134 -2.80 17.11 -19.15
C TYR A 134 -2.46 15.62 -19.01
N VAL A 135 -1.50 15.13 -19.79
CA VAL A 135 -1.12 13.70 -19.77
C VAL A 135 -0.44 13.35 -18.43
N GLU A 136 0.29 14.29 -17.80
CA GLU A 136 0.83 14.12 -16.44
C GLU A 136 -0.29 14.01 -15.39
N THR A 137 -1.33 14.83 -15.51
CA THR A 137 -2.53 14.71 -14.66
C THR A 137 -3.24 13.38 -14.90
N PHE A 138 -3.30 12.92 -16.15
CA PHE A 138 -3.89 11.61 -16.49
C PHE A 138 -3.09 10.45 -15.87
N GLU A 139 -1.77 10.44 -16.00
CA GLU A 139 -0.86 9.46 -15.35
C GLU A 139 -1.08 9.43 -13.83
N PHE A 140 -1.14 10.61 -13.22
CA PHE A 140 -1.39 10.75 -11.79
C PHE A 140 -2.78 10.24 -11.38
N ALA A 141 -3.81 10.54 -12.16
CA ALA A 141 -5.18 10.13 -11.89
C ALA A 141 -5.32 8.60 -11.93
N LEU A 142 -4.70 7.95 -12.92
CA LEU A 142 -4.67 6.48 -13.03
C LEU A 142 -4.01 5.82 -11.83
N ARG A 143 -2.85 6.32 -11.39
CA ARG A 143 -2.19 5.82 -10.18
C ARG A 143 -3.01 6.06 -8.91
N SER A 144 -3.90 7.04 -8.91
CA SER A 144 -4.78 7.36 -7.78
C SER A 144 -6.00 6.44 -7.69
N LEU A 145 -6.34 5.69 -8.75
CA LEU A 145 -7.53 4.83 -8.78
C LEU A 145 -7.43 3.56 -7.92
N ASN A 146 -6.23 3.23 -7.44
CA ASN A 146 -6.01 2.17 -6.44
C ASN A 146 -6.69 0.84 -6.83
N GLY A 147 -6.36 0.29 -8.00
CA GLY A 147 -6.98 -0.94 -8.51
C GLY A 147 -8.33 -0.78 -9.20
N ARG A 148 -8.84 0.45 -9.39
CA ARG A 148 -9.99 0.68 -10.29
C ARG A 148 -9.50 0.87 -11.71
N THR A 149 -10.00 0.04 -12.62
CA THR A 149 -9.65 0.11 -14.05
C THR A 149 -10.47 1.19 -14.75
N VAL A 150 -9.81 2.01 -15.57
CA VAL A 150 -10.50 2.87 -16.56
C VAL A 150 -10.85 2.05 -17.79
N THR A 151 -11.87 2.47 -18.52
CA THR A 151 -12.32 1.72 -19.71
C THR A 151 -11.42 1.96 -20.93
N LYS A 152 -10.70 3.09 -20.98
CA LYS A 152 -9.88 3.47 -22.13
C LYS A 152 -8.69 4.33 -21.73
N VAL A 153 -7.58 4.16 -22.44
CA VAL A 153 -6.42 5.06 -22.43
C VAL A 153 -6.42 5.88 -23.72
N PRO A 154 -6.32 7.23 -23.67
CA PRO A 154 -6.56 8.10 -24.81
C PRO A 154 -5.57 7.83 -25.95
N LYS A 155 -6.06 7.79 -27.19
CA LYS A 155 -5.23 7.69 -28.41
C LYS A 155 -4.74 9.07 -28.84
N ILE A 156 -3.50 9.41 -28.48
CA ILE A 156 -2.87 10.68 -28.89
C ILE A 156 -1.77 10.48 -29.93
N GLN A 157 -1.65 11.44 -30.85
CA GLN A 157 -0.55 11.53 -31.82
C GLN A 157 0.32 12.76 -31.51
N LEU A 158 1.63 12.57 -31.37
CA LEU A 158 2.53 13.63 -30.94
C LEU A 158 3.14 14.43 -32.09
N GLY A 159 2.88 14.06 -33.35
CA GLY A 159 3.52 14.68 -34.54
C GLY A 159 3.22 16.16 -34.77
N HIS A 160 2.18 16.72 -34.12
CA HIS A 160 1.85 18.15 -34.20
C HIS A 160 2.74 19.03 -33.29
N LEU A 161 3.53 18.42 -32.39
CA LEU A 161 4.41 19.13 -31.46
C LEU A 161 5.74 19.47 -32.13
N GLN A 162 6.14 20.74 -32.11
CA GLN A 162 7.37 21.19 -32.79
C GLN A 162 8.59 21.34 -31.85
N ASN A 163 8.38 21.60 -30.56
CA ASN A 163 9.49 21.82 -29.63
C ASN A 163 10.05 20.49 -29.13
N ALA A 164 11.28 20.13 -29.50
CA ALA A 164 11.91 18.86 -29.16
C ALA A 164 11.87 18.51 -27.65
N LYS A 165 12.09 19.48 -26.76
CA LYS A 165 12.02 19.27 -25.30
C LYS A 165 10.60 18.93 -24.83
N VAL A 166 9.59 19.58 -25.42
CA VAL A 166 8.18 19.32 -25.13
C VAL A 166 7.76 17.97 -25.72
N VAL A 167 8.18 17.65 -26.94
CA VAL A 167 7.96 16.36 -27.60
C VAL A 167 8.50 15.22 -26.73
N ARG A 168 9.78 15.29 -26.33
CA ARG A 168 10.42 14.27 -25.48
C ARG A 168 9.66 14.05 -24.17
N ARG A 169 9.20 15.13 -23.53
CA ARG A 169 8.43 15.03 -22.29
C ARG A 169 7.03 14.46 -22.52
N ALA A 170 6.30 14.92 -23.53
CA ALA A 170 4.98 14.40 -23.88
C ALA A 170 5.05 12.90 -24.22
N TYR A 171 6.09 12.53 -24.95
CA TYR A 171 6.42 11.15 -25.29
C TYR A 171 6.58 10.30 -24.03
N LEU A 172 7.51 10.66 -23.14
CA LEU A 172 7.83 9.85 -21.97
C LEU A 172 6.63 9.69 -21.04
N VAL A 173 5.85 10.76 -20.85
CA VAL A 173 4.67 10.72 -19.99
C VAL A 173 3.58 9.84 -20.63
N TYR A 174 3.32 9.98 -21.93
CA TYR A 174 2.33 9.12 -22.59
C TYR A 174 2.77 7.66 -22.67
N PHE A 175 4.07 7.40 -22.93
CA PHE A 175 4.66 6.07 -22.84
C PHE A 175 4.46 5.46 -21.44
N THR A 176 4.69 6.24 -20.38
CA THR A 176 4.43 5.82 -19.00
C THR A 176 2.95 5.49 -18.77
N VAL A 177 2.03 6.32 -19.28
CA VAL A 177 0.58 6.04 -19.21
C VAL A 177 0.22 4.72 -19.89
N LEU A 178 0.80 4.42 -21.05
CA LEU A 178 0.56 3.17 -21.76
C LEU A 178 1.10 1.96 -20.97
N VAL A 179 2.35 2.04 -20.50
CA VAL A 179 2.99 0.99 -19.70
C VAL A 179 2.25 0.74 -18.39
N ASP A 180 1.87 1.80 -17.65
CA ASP A 180 1.15 1.70 -16.38
C ASP A 180 -0.23 1.04 -16.52
N ASN A 181 -0.81 1.03 -17.74
CA ASN A 181 -2.10 0.42 -18.06
C ASN A 181 -1.98 -0.90 -18.86
N LEU A 182 -0.77 -1.45 -19.01
CA LEU A 182 -0.49 -2.69 -19.74
C LEU A 182 -0.77 -2.62 -21.25
N GLU A 183 -0.72 -1.42 -21.85
CA GLU A 183 -0.93 -1.18 -23.29
C GLU A 183 0.38 -1.32 -24.09
N PHE A 184 1.09 -2.43 -23.90
CA PHE A 184 2.46 -2.63 -24.42
C PHE A 184 2.57 -2.57 -25.95
N LYS A 185 1.58 -3.09 -26.68
CA LYS A 185 1.55 -2.98 -28.16
C LYS A 185 1.48 -1.53 -28.64
N ARG A 186 0.71 -0.68 -27.96
CA ARG A 186 0.64 0.75 -28.28
C ARG A 186 1.90 1.48 -27.85
N ALA A 187 2.50 1.09 -26.72
CA ALA A 187 3.78 1.62 -26.27
C ALA A 187 4.89 1.30 -27.28
N GLU A 188 4.92 0.08 -27.83
CA GLU A 188 5.82 -0.33 -28.91
C GLU A 188 5.59 0.48 -30.19
N GLN A 189 4.33 0.66 -30.62
CA GLN A 189 4.00 1.49 -31.78
C GLN A 189 4.46 2.94 -31.60
N LEU A 190 4.30 3.49 -30.40
CA LEU A 190 4.81 4.81 -30.04
C LEU A 190 6.34 4.83 -30.11
N LEU A 191 7.03 3.77 -29.69
CA LEU A 191 8.49 3.59 -29.80
C LEU A 191 9.01 3.73 -31.23
N ARG A 192 8.29 3.19 -32.21
CA ARG A 192 8.65 3.28 -33.63
C ARG A 192 8.59 4.69 -34.21
N THR A 193 7.98 5.64 -33.50
CA THR A 193 7.93 7.06 -33.90
C THR A 193 9.12 7.88 -33.38
N VAL A 194 9.94 7.30 -32.48
CA VAL A 194 11.14 7.95 -31.96
C VAL A 194 12.17 8.03 -33.07
N THR A 195 12.68 9.23 -33.33
CA THR A 195 13.87 9.39 -34.17
C THR A 195 15.04 8.69 -33.48
N VAL A 196 15.75 7.84 -34.21
CA VAL A 196 16.84 6.99 -33.70
C VAL A 196 17.71 7.78 -32.71
N GLU A 197 18.17 8.98 -33.06
CA GLU A 197 19.13 9.83 -32.33
C GLU A 197 18.81 10.28 -30.87
N ASP A 198 17.67 9.93 -30.24
CA ASP A 198 17.34 10.38 -28.86
C ASP A 198 17.66 9.34 -27.77
N HIS A 199 18.95 9.10 -27.53
CA HIS A 199 19.46 8.15 -26.52
C HIS A 199 18.93 8.40 -25.10
N ASN A 200 18.71 9.67 -24.72
CA ASN A 200 18.18 9.99 -23.39
C ASN A 200 16.72 9.56 -23.25
N LEU A 201 15.93 9.70 -24.32
CA LEU A 201 14.54 9.25 -24.33
C LEU A 201 14.46 7.72 -24.23
N LEU A 202 15.26 7.00 -25.03
CA LEU A 202 15.31 5.53 -25.00
C LEU A 202 15.74 5.01 -23.62
N PHE A 203 16.79 5.59 -23.04
CA PHE A 203 17.21 5.24 -21.68
C PHE A 203 16.08 5.48 -20.66
N GLN A 204 15.40 6.63 -20.69
CA GLN A 204 14.29 6.88 -19.77
C GLN A 204 13.09 5.94 -20.00
N ALA A 205 12.80 5.56 -21.25
CA ALA A 205 11.77 4.57 -21.57
C ALA A 205 12.13 3.18 -21.00
N ALA A 206 13.41 2.78 -21.09
CA ALA A 206 13.89 1.55 -20.49
C ALA A 206 13.73 1.57 -18.95
N ILE A 207 14.05 2.70 -18.31
CA ILE A 207 13.82 2.91 -16.86
C ILE A 207 12.32 2.88 -16.50
N VAL A 208 11.44 3.36 -17.37
CA VAL A 208 9.98 3.23 -17.16
C VAL A 208 9.57 1.76 -17.18
N LEU A 209 10.10 0.97 -18.11
CA LEU A 209 9.79 -0.46 -18.24
C LEU A 209 10.39 -1.33 -17.12
N GLN A 210 11.37 -0.85 -16.36
CA GLN A 210 11.84 -1.52 -15.14
C GLN A 210 10.81 -1.46 -13.99
N ARG A 211 9.99 -0.41 -13.97
CA ARG A 211 9.09 -0.16 -12.84
C ARG A 211 7.86 -1.04 -12.94
N LYS A 212 7.33 -1.44 -11.79
CA LYS A 212 6.02 -2.08 -11.72
C LYS A 212 4.95 -1.13 -12.27
N PRO A 213 4.10 -1.58 -13.22
CA PRO A 213 2.96 -0.83 -13.71
C PRO A 213 1.99 -0.42 -12.57
N ALA A 214 1.13 0.56 -12.84
CA ALA A 214 0.07 0.94 -11.90
C ALA A 214 -0.99 -0.16 -11.73
N ARG A 215 -1.35 -0.84 -12.83
CA ARG A 215 -2.20 -2.04 -12.82
C ARG A 215 -1.41 -3.27 -12.41
N VAL A 216 -2.11 -4.28 -11.89
CA VAL A 216 -1.48 -5.57 -11.56
C VAL A 216 -1.12 -6.30 -12.84
N GLU A 217 0.18 -6.46 -13.09
CA GLU A 217 0.72 -7.24 -14.21
C GLU A 217 0.85 -8.71 -13.79
N LEU A 218 0.26 -9.62 -14.57
CA LEU A 218 0.32 -11.07 -14.35
C LEU A 218 1.48 -11.73 -15.08
N ASP A 219 1.81 -11.21 -16.26
CA ASP A 219 2.87 -11.71 -17.13
C ASP A 219 3.73 -10.52 -17.57
N ALA A 220 4.99 -10.52 -17.15
CA ALA A 220 5.93 -9.48 -17.52
C ALA A 220 6.52 -9.64 -18.92
N THR A 221 6.27 -10.76 -19.63
CA THR A 221 6.92 -11.09 -20.92
C THR A 221 6.80 -9.95 -21.92
N SER A 222 5.61 -9.37 -22.08
CA SER A 222 5.40 -8.25 -23.02
C SER A 222 6.19 -7.00 -22.63
N ARG A 223 6.27 -6.67 -21.33
CA ARG A 223 7.03 -5.53 -20.82
C ARG A 223 8.54 -5.75 -20.96
N LEU A 224 9.01 -6.95 -20.61
CA LEU A 224 10.42 -7.33 -20.70
C LEU A 224 10.88 -7.38 -22.15
N THR A 225 10.09 -7.96 -23.05
CA THR A 225 10.36 -7.94 -24.49
C THR A 225 10.45 -6.51 -25.01
N LEU A 226 9.50 -5.64 -24.62
CA LEU A 226 9.53 -4.24 -25.01
C LEU A 226 10.77 -3.51 -24.42
N ARG A 227 11.18 -3.84 -23.20
CA ARG A 227 12.39 -3.30 -22.57
C ARG A 227 13.63 -3.69 -23.35
N ASP A 228 13.74 -4.95 -23.72
CA ASP A 228 14.90 -5.46 -24.44
C ASP A 228 14.96 -4.85 -25.86
N THR A 229 13.82 -4.66 -26.53
CA THR A 229 13.74 -3.87 -27.78
C THR A 229 14.23 -2.43 -27.59
N VAL A 230 13.81 -1.74 -26.52
CA VAL A 230 14.30 -0.38 -26.22
C VAL A 230 15.82 -0.38 -25.98
N LEU A 231 16.34 -1.41 -25.32
CA LEU A 231 17.76 -1.54 -25.02
C LEU A 231 18.60 -1.79 -26.28
N VAL A 232 18.13 -2.62 -27.21
CA VAL A 232 18.78 -2.80 -28.52
C VAL A 232 18.80 -1.50 -29.30
N MET A 233 17.67 -0.78 -29.37
CA MET A 233 17.62 0.53 -30.03
C MET A 233 18.58 1.54 -29.37
N LEU A 234 18.69 1.52 -28.04
CA LEU A 234 19.61 2.39 -27.31
C LEU A 234 21.06 2.00 -27.61
N GLU A 235 21.38 0.71 -27.66
CA GLU A 235 22.71 0.20 -27.98
C GLU A 235 23.16 0.62 -29.38
N GLU A 236 22.33 0.40 -30.40
CA GLU A 236 22.60 0.82 -31.79
C GLU A 236 22.90 2.32 -31.85
N ASN A 237 22.08 3.13 -31.17
CA ASN A 237 22.28 4.58 -31.08
C ASN A 237 23.59 5.00 -30.43
N LEU A 238 23.95 4.33 -29.33
CA LEU A 238 25.19 4.63 -28.63
C LEU A 238 26.39 4.28 -29.51
N LEU A 239 26.33 3.16 -30.23
CA LEU A 239 27.38 2.77 -31.18
C LEU A 239 27.50 3.74 -32.35
N GLU A 240 26.38 4.23 -32.91
CA GLU A 240 26.38 5.27 -33.95
C GLU A 240 26.97 6.60 -33.47
N LEU A 241 26.79 6.94 -32.19
CA LEU A 241 27.43 8.08 -31.53
C LEU A 241 28.92 7.87 -31.22
N GLY A 242 29.49 6.71 -31.58
CA GLY A 242 30.89 6.37 -31.31
C GLY A 242 31.17 6.03 -29.84
N VAL A 243 30.13 5.70 -29.06
CA VAL A 243 30.28 5.28 -27.66
C VAL A 243 30.90 3.88 -27.64
N PRO A 244 31.97 3.63 -26.86
CA PRO A 244 32.61 2.32 -26.85
C PRO A 244 31.65 1.21 -26.38
N ASP A 245 31.75 0.02 -26.97
CA ASP A 245 30.93 -1.16 -26.63
C ASP A 245 30.91 -1.46 -25.12
N SER A 246 32.04 -1.30 -24.42
CA SER A 246 32.10 -1.47 -22.96
C SER A 246 31.10 -0.58 -22.20
N PHE A 247 30.86 0.65 -22.69
CA PHE A 247 29.91 1.58 -22.09
C PHE A 247 28.47 1.19 -22.38
N THR A 248 28.20 0.76 -23.61
CA THR A 248 26.88 0.30 -24.01
C THR A 248 26.43 -0.88 -23.15
N ARG A 249 27.32 -1.86 -22.95
CA ARG A 249 27.07 -3.00 -22.02
C ARG A 249 26.86 -2.56 -20.57
N MET A 250 27.59 -1.54 -20.10
CA MET A 250 27.39 -0.99 -18.76
C MET A 250 25.99 -0.37 -18.62
N ILE A 251 25.51 0.33 -19.64
CA ILE A 251 24.17 0.94 -19.64
C ILE A 251 23.10 -0.16 -19.67
N ASP A 252 23.24 -1.16 -20.53
CA ASP A 252 22.35 -2.32 -20.58
C ASP A 252 22.25 -3.03 -19.22
N ALA A 253 23.40 -3.37 -18.62
CA ALA A 253 23.45 -4.03 -17.31
C ALA A 253 22.90 -3.15 -16.18
N SER A 254 23.10 -1.82 -16.25
CA SER A 254 22.50 -0.87 -15.29
C SER A 254 20.98 -0.92 -15.33
N VAL A 255 20.40 -1.19 -16.51
CA VAL A 255 18.96 -1.28 -16.71
C VAL A 255 18.42 -2.69 -16.36
N LYS A 256 19.20 -3.75 -16.48
CA LYS A 256 18.69 -5.11 -16.23
C LYS A 256 18.56 -5.49 -14.76
N ALA A 257 19.09 -4.69 -13.82
CA ALA A 257 18.93 -4.74 -12.35
C ALA A 257 19.23 -6.06 -11.61
N ASN A 258 18.95 -7.22 -12.20
CA ASN A 258 19.16 -8.57 -11.65
C ASN A 258 20.56 -9.13 -11.96
N GLU A 259 21.39 -8.40 -12.72
CA GLU A 259 22.73 -8.84 -13.11
C GLU A 259 23.81 -7.99 -12.44
N LEU A 260 23.87 -7.98 -11.10
CA LEU A 260 24.83 -7.18 -10.35
C LEU A 260 26.28 -7.47 -10.81
N GLU A 261 26.66 -8.73 -10.95
CA GLU A 261 28.01 -9.11 -11.39
C GLU A 261 28.32 -8.64 -12.83
N SER A 262 27.35 -8.75 -13.75
CA SER A 262 27.45 -8.26 -15.12
C SER A 262 27.66 -6.74 -15.13
N PHE A 263 26.87 -6.02 -14.32
CA PHE A 263 26.99 -4.58 -14.15
C PHE A 263 28.37 -4.20 -13.62
N LEU A 264 28.85 -4.82 -12.55
CA LEU A 264 30.17 -4.53 -11.98
C LEU A 264 31.31 -4.84 -12.95
N THR A 265 31.22 -5.95 -13.68
CA THR A 265 32.18 -6.32 -14.73
C THR A 265 32.21 -5.29 -15.85
N ALA A 266 31.03 -4.85 -16.33
CA ALA A 266 30.93 -3.84 -17.37
C ALA A 266 31.50 -2.48 -16.91
N VAL A 267 31.24 -2.08 -15.66
CA VAL A 267 31.78 -0.85 -15.08
C VAL A 267 33.32 -0.91 -14.96
N GLN A 268 33.90 -2.07 -14.61
CA GLN A 268 35.35 -2.25 -14.58
C GLN A 268 35.99 -2.12 -15.97
N ASN A 269 35.35 -2.66 -17.00
CA ASN A 269 35.81 -2.51 -18.39
C ASN A 269 35.76 -1.04 -18.83
N VAL A 270 34.68 -0.35 -18.51
CA VAL A 270 34.52 1.10 -18.73
C VAL A 270 35.65 1.90 -18.10
N ARG A 271 36.03 1.59 -16.86
CA ARG A 271 37.16 2.25 -16.17
C ARG A 271 38.47 2.11 -16.97
N GLN A 272 38.73 0.95 -17.56
CA GLN A 272 39.93 0.73 -18.38
C GLN A 272 39.88 1.54 -19.67
N THR A 273 38.72 1.62 -20.31
CA THR A 273 38.49 2.39 -21.54
C THR A 273 38.67 3.89 -21.30
N LEU A 274 38.13 4.44 -20.21
CA LEU A 274 38.27 5.86 -19.84
C LEU A 274 39.73 6.29 -19.63
N ARG A 275 40.61 5.38 -19.17
CA ARG A 275 42.03 5.68 -18.97
C ARG A 275 42.80 5.89 -20.27
N LYS A 276 42.33 5.32 -21.37
CA LYS A 276 43.09 5.25 -22.63
C LYS A 276 42.71 6.32 -23.65
N ASN A 277 41.61 7.05 -23.44
CA ASN A 277 40.97 7.81 -24.52
C ASN A 277 40.80 9.29 -24.17
N ASN A 278 41.57 10.17 -24.83
CA ASN A 278 41.47 11.63 -24.69
C ASN A 278 40.27 12.24 -25.46
N GLN A 279 39.59 11.47 -26.32
CA GLN A 279 38.37 11.91 -27.04
C GLN A 279 37.07 11.72 -26.21
N THR A 280 37.19 11.59 -24.89
CA THR A 280 36.09 11.25 -23.97
C THR A 280 35.09 12.39 -23.72
N GLU A 281 35.42 13.64 -24.06
CA GLU A 281 34.62 14.79 -23.60
C GLU A 281 33.28 14.96 -24.34
N GLU A 282 33.18 14.66 -25.63
CA GLU A 282 31.98 15.03 -26.40
C GLU A 282 30.77 14.14 -26.09
N TRP A 283 30.92 12.82 -26.19
CA TRP A 283 29.80 11.91 -25.96
C TRP A 283 29.47 11.78 -24.46
N VAL A 284 30.44 11.94 -23.54
CA VAL A 284 30.16 11.98 -22.08
C VAL A 284 29.25 13.16 -21.74
N ALA A 285 29.43 14.33 -22.37
CA ALA A 285 28.54 15.47 -22.19
C ALA A 285 27.11 15.14 -22.63
N ARG A 286 26.96 14.46 -23.78
CA ARG A 286 25.67 14.04 -24.33
C ARG A 286 24.97 12.99 -23.45
N LEU A 287 25.73 12.10 -22.80
CA LEU A 287 25.25 11.02 -21.94
C LEU A 287 25.19 11.38 -20.44
N ALA A 288 25.44 12.63 -20.06
CA ALA A 288 25.52 13.04 -18.65
C ALA A 288 24.35 12.56 -17.75
N PRO A 289 23.07 12.54 -18.20
CA PRO A 289 21.97 11.98 -17.40
C PRO A 289 22.10 10.47 -17.12
N ILE A 290 22.66 9.71 -18.06
CA ILE A 290 22.88 8.27 -17.93
C ILE A 290 24.02 8.01 -16.95
N PHE A 291 25.13 8.74 -17.07
CA PHE A 291 26.25 8.69 -16.11
C PHE A 291 25.81 8.99 -14.69
N LYS A 292 24.96 10.00 -14.51
CA LYS A 292 24.35 10.31 -13.20
C LYS A 292 23.61 9.10 -12.62
N HIS A 293 22.87 8.36 -13.44
CA HIS A 293 22.15 7.17 -12.98
C HIS A 293 23.12 6.06 -12.57
N VAL A 294 24.08 5.71 -13.42
CA VAL A 294 25.10 4.67 -13.17
C VAL A 294 25.90 4.97 -11.90
N LEU A 295 26.39 6.21 -11.74
CA LEU A 295 27.15 6.62 -10.56
C LEU A 295 26.32 6.51 -9.28
N ARG A 296 25.03 6.89 -9.32
CA ARG A 296 24.13 6.72 -8.18
C ARG A 296 23.91 5.26 -7.82
N GLN A 297 23.77 4.40 -8.83
CA GLN A 297 23.60 2.95 -8.64
C GLN A 297 24.84 2.32 -8.01
N LEU A 298 26.04 2.65 -8.49
CA LEU A 298 27.30 2.20 -7.89
C LEU A 298 27.40 2.62 -6.42
N ILE A 299 27.04 3.86 -6.10
CA ILE A 299 27.06 4.35 -4.72
C ILE A 299 26.05 3.57 -3.86
N SER A 300 24.83 3.35 -4.35
CA SER A 300 23.83 2.58 -3.58
C SER A 300 24.20 1.12 -3.36
N LEU A 301 25.05 0.56 -4.23
CA LEU A 301 25.60 -0.78 -4.12
C LEU A 301 26.91 -0.84 -3.31
N GLY A 302 27.35 0.28 -2.73
CA GLY A 302 28.57 0.33 -1.91
C GLY A 302 29.89 0.41 -2.69
N HIS A 303 29.87 0.55 -4.02
CA HIS A 303 31.08 0.66 -4.85
C HIS A 303 31.61 2.10 -4.95
N ILE A 304 31.88 2.70 -3.79
CA ILE A 304 32.26 4.12 -3.61
C ILE A 304 33.52 4.50 -4.40
N GLU A 305 34.58 3.68 -4.30
CA GLU A 305 35.85 3.94 -5.01
C GLU A 305 35.69 3.93 -6.53
N LEU A 306 34.90 2.99 -7.04
CA LEU A 306 34.67 2.87 -8.48
C LEU A 306 33.88 4.06 -9.00
N ALA A 307 32.84 4.48 -8.28
CA ALA A 307 32.08 5.68 -8.58
C ALA A 307 32.95 6.94 -8.54
N ARG A 308 33.85 7.07 -7.56
CA ARG A 308 34.80 8.20 -7.46
C ARG A 308 35.74 8.26 -8.67
N ILE A 309 36.34 7.14 -9.04
CA ILE A 309 37.27 7.08 -10.19
C ILE A 309 36.57 7.51 -11.47
N ILE A 310 35.36 6.98 -11.73
CA ILE A 310 34.58 7.34 -12.92
C ILE A 310 34.19 8.82 -12.88
N LEU A 311 33.75 9.32 -11.72
CA LEU A 311 33.43 10.74 -11.55
C LEU A 311 34.65 11.61 -11.87
N GLN A 312 35.83 11.31 -11.32
CA GLN A 312 37.05 12.09 -11.59
C GLN A 312 37.41 12.13 -13.07
N GLN A 313 37.21 11.03 -13.79
CA GLN A 313 37.47 10.94 -15.23
C GLN A 313 36.47 11.73 -16.08
N CYS A 314 35.23 11.90 -15.61
CA CYS A 314 34.17 12.61 -16.34
C CYS A 314 33.86 14.01 -15.79
N LYS A 315 34.46 14.42 -14.66
CA LYS A 315 34.08 15.62 -13.89
C LYS A 315 34.10 16.90 -14.71
N ALA A 316 35.11 17.07 -15.57
CA ALA A 316 35.27 18.25 -16.42
C ALA A 316 34.12 18.42 -17.44
N THR A 317 33.43 17.33 -17.77
CA THR A 317 32.40 17.27 -18.80
C THR A 317 30.98 17.33 -18.22
N LEU A 318 30.82 16.95 -16.95
CA LEU A 318 29.53 16.94 -16.28
C LEU A 318 29.18 18.35 -15.76
N SER A 319 27.89 18.67 -15.74
CA SER A 319 27.44 19.93 -15.14
C SER A 319 27.73 19.97 -13.63
N GLU A 320 28.00 21.15 -13.09
CA GLU A 320 28.26 21.38 -11.67
C GLU A 320 27.19 20.74 -10.76
N SER A 321 25.91 20.80 -11.15
CA SER A 321 24.82 20.17 -10.39
C SER A 321 24.89 18.64 -10.35
N ILE A 322 25.44 17.98 -11.38
CA ILE A 322 25.63 16.53 -11.38
C ILE A 322 26.83 16.19 -10.51
N VAL A 323 27.93 16.94 -10.67
CA VAL A 323 29.14 16.78 -9.86
C VAL A 323 28.80 16.93 -8.38
N ASP A 324 28.14 18.02 -7.98
CA ASP A 324 27.66 18.25 -6.62
C ASP A 324 26.81 17.08 -6.09
N ASP A 325 25.88 16.57 -6.91
CA ASP A 325 25.04 15.43 -6.51
C ASP A 325 25.83 14.16 -6.23
N ILE A 326 26.82 13.83 -7.06
CA ILE A 326 27.63 12.62 -6.87
C ILE A 326 28.65 12.83 -5.74
N GLU A 327 29.35 13.95 -5.68
CA GLU A 327 30.34 14.23 -4.61
C GLU A 327 29.69 14.27 -3.23
N THR A 328 28.53 14.90 -3.10
CA THR A 328 27.77 14.89 -1.84
C THR A 328 27.45 13.46 -1.40
N ARG A 329 27.01 12.60 -2.34
CA ARG A 329 26.66 11.21 -2.04
C ARG A 329 27.88 10.37 -1.66
N LEU A 330 29.00 10.57 -2.35
CA LEU A 330 30.28 9.92 -2.00
C LEU A 330 30.69 10.32 -0.58
N ALA A 331 30.74 11.63 -0.29
CA ALA A 331 31.12 12.14 1.03
C ALA A 331 30.25 11.56 2.16
N VAL A 332 28.92 11.50 1.96
CA VAL A 332 28.00 10.92 2.96
C VAL A 332 28.27 9.45 3.25
N ASN A 333 28.63 8.65 2.24
CA ASN A 333 28.89 7.21 2.42
C ASN A 333 30.20 6.91 3.15
N GLU A 334 31.14 7.87 3.20
CA GLU A 334 32.44 7.71 3.87
C GLU A 334 32.44 8.22 5.31
N LEU A 335 31.40 8.97 5.69
CA LEU A 335 31.28 9.56 7.01
C LEU A 335 30.48 8.64 7.94
N SER A 336 30.78 8.70 9.24
CA SER A 336 29.88 8.14 10.25
C SER A 336 28.52 8.84 10.19
N GLU A 337 27.45 8.19 10.67
CA GLU A 337 26.09 8.75 10.58
C GLU A 337 25.99 10.19 11.15
N ALA A 338 26.64 10.44 12.30
CA ALA A 338 26.67 11.76 12.94
C ALA A 338 27.47 12.80 12.13
N ALA A 339 28.61 12.39 11.56
CA ALA A 339 29.43 13.26 10.73
C ALA A 339 28.74 13.56 9.38
N ALA A 340 28.11 12.57 8.77
CA ALA A 340 27.30 12.70 7.57
C ALA A 340 26.14 13.69 7.80
N TYR A 341 25.40 13.56 8.91
CA TYR A 341 24.32 14.49 9.25
C TYR A 341 24.83 15.94 9.39
N THR A 342 25.97 16.12 10.06
CA THR A 342 26.60 17.46 10.23
C THR A 342 27.06 18.03 8.89
N TYR A 343 27.72 17.23 8.06
CA TYR A 343 28.14 17.61 6.71
C TYR A 343 26.92 18.05 5.87
N LEU A 344 25.86 17.25 5.88
CA LEU A 344 24.63 17.54 5.14
C LEU A 344 23.96 18.84 5.63
N ARG A 345 23.93 19.08 6.94
CA ARG A 345 23.40 20.31 7.53
C ARG A 345 24.16 21.55 7.08
N ASN A 346 25.50 21.48 7.06
CA ASN A 346 26.34 22.59 6.66
C ASN A 346 26.21 22.91 5.15
N ASN A 347 26.00 21.88 4.32
CA ASN A 347 25.95 22.03 2.86
C ASN A 347 24.52 22.24 2.31
N ALA A 348 23.45 22.00 3.08
CA ALA A 348 22.06 22.05 2.60
C ALA A 348 21.60 23.42 2.08
N GLN A 349 22.28 24.51 2.44
CA GLN A 349 21.99 25.85 1.91
C GLN A 349 22.48 26.06 0.48
N HIS A 350 23.51 25.31 0.06
CA HIS A 350 24.19 25.50 -1.22
C HIS A 350 24.04 24.29 -2.16
N SER A 351 23.75 23.10 -1.63
CA SER A 351 23.52 21.88 -2.39
C SER A 351 22.09 21.36 -2.21
N GLN A 352 21.33 21.26 -3.31
CA GLN A 352 20.00 20.64 -3.31
C GLN A 352 20.09 19.14 -2.99
N THR A 353 21.21 18.49 -3.33
CA THR A 353 21.43 17.08 -3.02
C THR A 353 21.68 16.89 -1.54
N ALA A 354 22.57 17.69 -0.94
CA ALA A 354 22.83 17.65 0.49
C ALA A 354 21.54 17.88 1.28
N ARG A 355 20.73 18.81 0.82
CA ARG A 355 19.42 19.07 1.42
C ARG A 355 18.46 17.88 1.33
N ASN A 356 18.36 17.21 0.18
CA ASN A 356 17.48 16.05 0.01
C ASN A 356 17.94 14.88 0.88
N LEU A 357 19.25 14.67 0.99
CA LEU A 357 19.85 13.66 1.85
C LEU A 357 19.67 14.02 3.34
N LEU A 358 19.77 15.31 3.69
CA LEU A 358 19.52 15.80 5.05
C LEU A 358 18.08 15.54 5.48
N LEU A 359 17.10 15.74 4.60
CA LEU A 359 15.70 15.42 4.89
C LEU A 359 15.54 13.94 5.26
N ALA A 360 16.16 13.04 4.47
CA ALA A 360 16.12 11.61 4.75
C ALA A 360 16.81 11.28 6.08
N ALA A 361 18.04 11.80 6.28
CA ALA A 361 18.84 11.56 7.49
C ALA A 361 18.18 12.13 8.76
N ALA A 362 17.60 13.33 8.71
CA ALA A 362 16.83 13.91 9.81
C ALA A 362 15.63 13.03 10.16
N TRP A 363 14.90 12.55 9.15
CA TRP A 363 13.81 11.62 9.39
C TRP A 363 14.32 10.32 10.01
N ASP A 364 15.36 9.67 9.48
CA ASP A 364 15.89 8.41 10.06
C ASP A 364 16.39 8.58 11.50
N ARG A 365 16.86 9.77 11.86
CA ARG A 365 17.26 10.14 13.23
C ARG A 365 16.11 10.57 14.13
N ASN A 366 14.86 10.42 13.69
CA ASN A 366 13.65 10.87 14.38
C ASN A 366 13.57 12.39 14.63
N ASP A 367 14.37 13.20 13.91
CA ASP A 367 14.30 14.66 13.89
C ASP A 367 13.24 15.13 12.89
N PHE A 368 11.98 14.86 13.24
CA PHE A 368 10.83 15.12 12.37
C PHE A 368 10.62 16.60 12.09
N GLN A 369 10.96 17.49 13.03
CA GLN A 369 10.83 18.93 12.88
C GLN A 369 11.78 19.45 11.80
N THR A 370 13.08 19.12 11.88
CA THR A 370 14.05 19.51 10.84
C THR A 370 13.67 18.92 9.49
N ALA A 371 13.31 17.63 9.45
CA ALA A 371 12.86 16.98 8.23
C ALA A 371 11.63 17.69 7.63
N ARG A 372 10.65 18.09 8.46
CA ARG A 372 9.44 18.80 8.01
C ARG A 372 9.77 20.18 7.48
N ILE A 373 10.59 20.98 8.18
CA ILE A 373 11.02 22.31 7.72
C ILE A 373 11.71 22.21 6.35
N LEU A 374 12.56 21.21 6.16
CA LEU A 374 13.20 20.95 4.87
C LEU A 374 12.18 20.56 3.80
N ALA A 375 11.19 19.74 4.16
CA ALA A 375 10.10 19.30 3.31
C ALA A 375 9.09 20.43 2.99
N GLU A 376 8.92 21.45 3.81
CA GLU A 376 7.90 22.51 3.64
C GLU A 376 8.29 23.64 2.70
N GLN A 377 9.60 23.87 2.49
CA GLN A 377 10.01 25.04 1.71
C GLN A 377 9.34 25.04 0.32
N PRO A 378 9.10 26.20 -0.31
CA PRO A 378 8.36 26.23 -1.56
C PRO A 378 9.04 25.39 -2.66
N LEU A 379 8.25 24.57 -3.37
CA LEU A 379 8.67 24.12 -4.70
C LEU A 379 8.73 25.34 -5.63
N SER A 380 9.49 25.21 -6.73
CA SER A 380 9.27 26.10 -7.87
C SER A 380 7.78 26.15 -8.18
N THR A 381 7.24 27.35 -8.39
CA THR A 381 5.81 27.55 -8.67
C THR A 381 5.32 26.80 -9.91
N ASN A 382 6.23 26.29 -10.74
CA ASN A 382 5.97 25.47 -11.94
C ASN A 382 6.21 23.95 -11.73
N ALA A 383 6.35 23.46 -10.50
CA ALA A 383 6.53 22.03 -10.25
C ALA A 383 5.29 21.24 -10.69
N PRO A 384 5.44 20.05 -11.33
CA PRO A 384 4.31 19.20 -11.70
C PRO A 384 3.47 18.82 -10.48
N LEU A 385 2.15 18.67 -10.67
CA LEU A 385 1.18 18.31 -9.62
C LEU A 385 1.64 17.11 -8.79
N ARG A 386 2.06 16.03 -9.45
CA ARG A 386 2.58 14.82 -8.79
C ARG A 386 3.69 15.13 -7.79
N ARG A 387 4.59 16.07 -8.11
CA ARG A 387 5.65 16.50 -7.18
C ARG A 387 5.09 17.33 -6.03
N GLN A 388 4.09 18.17 -6.27
CA GLN A 388 3.42 18.94 -5.23
C GLN A 388 2.69 18.02 -4.23
N ILE A 389 1.92 17.05 -4.73
CA ILE A 389 1.20 16.06 -3.91
C ILE A 389 2.18 15.14 -3.18
N SER A 390 3.21 14.63 -3.86
CA SER A 390 4.23 13.81 -3.21
C SER A 390 4.91 14.57 -2.07
N ARG A 391 5.20 15.86 -2.28
CA ARG A 391 5.79 16.71 -1.25
C ARG A 391 4.82 16.98 -0.10
N LYS A 392 3.56 17.33 -0.40
CA LYS A 392 2.51 17.48 0.60
C LYS A 392 2.36 16.21 1.43
N SER A 393 2.33 15.04 0.79
CA SER A 393 2.29 13.76 1.49
C SER A 393 3.49 13.53 2.40
N THR A 394 4.70 13.93 1.99
CA THR A 394 5.90 13.89 2.85
C THR A 394 5.76 14.82 4.05
N VAL A 395 5.29 16.05 3.85
CA VAL A 395 5.04 17.01 4.93
C VAL A 395 3.99 16.46 5.90
N ASP A 396 2.85 15.98 5.39
CA ASP A 396 1.77 15.42 6.20
C ASP A 396 2.27 14.19 7.01
N ARG A 397 3.12 13.34 6.44
CA ARG A 397 3.77 12.20 7.17
C ARG A 397 4.66 12.69 8.30
N LEU A 398 5.55 13.64 8.02
CA LEU A 398 6.48 14.18 9.00
C LEU A 398 5.75 14.91 10.13
N HIS A 399 4.71 15.67 9.79
CA HIS A 399 3.85 16.32 10.77
C HIS A 399 3.13 15.30 11.66
N PHE A 400 2.57 14.24 11.08
CA PHE A 400 1.96 13.16 11.87
C PHE A 400 2.97 12.49 12.82
N LEU A 401 4.21 12.22 12.38
CA LEU A 401 5.24 11.59 13.20
C LEU A 401 5.74 12.52 14.33
N GLU A 402 5.91 13.81 14.02
CA GLU A 402 6.22 14.86 15.00
C GLU A 402 5.15 14.91 16.09
N GLN A 403 3.87 15.08 15.70
CA GLN A 403 2.74 15.08 16.63
C GLN A 403 2.62 13.78 17.43
N THR A 404 2.80 12.63 16.78
CA THR A 404 2.76 11.35 17.48
C THR A 404 3.85 11.27 18.55
N SER A 405 5.06 11.71 18.22
CA SER A 405 6.16 11.74 19.18
C SER A 405 5.84 12.70 20.32
N GLU A 406 5.34 13.90 20.04
CA GLU A 406 4.90 14.86 21.06
C GLU A 406 3.85 14.25 22.00
N ILE A 407 2.85 13.56 21.47
CA ILE A 407 1.79 12.88 22.24
C ILE A 407 2.39 11.86 23.21
N VAL A 408 3.29 10.98 22.74
CA VAL A 408 3.94 9.95 23.58
C VAL A 408 4.89 10.55 24.62
N HIS A 409 5.47 11.73 24.36
CA HIS A 409 6.34 12.45 25.31
C HIS A 409 5.59 13.18 26.42
N ARG A 410 4.27 13.32 26.33
CA ARG A 410 3.48 13.97 27.40
C ARG A 410 3.46 13.19 28.72
N ILE A 411 3.78 11.89 28.66
CA ILE A 411 4.12 11.08 29.84
C ILE A 411 5.60 10.75 29.72
N GLU A 412 6.36 10.82 30.79
CA GLU A 412 7.78 10.45 30.79
C GLU A 412 7.98 8.94 30.74
N GLN A 413 9.12 8.49 30.23
CA GLN A 413 9.48 7.07 30.34
C GLN A 413 9.74 6.73 31.82
N PRO A 414 9.37 5.53 32.29
CA PRO A 414 9.84 5.06 33.58
C PRO A 414 11.37 4.84 33.52
N GLU A 415 12.12 5.43 34.44
CA GLU A 415 13.58 5.24 34.52
C GLU A 415 13.94 3.78 34.85
N GLN A 416 13.15 3.12 35.69
CA GLN A 416 13.27 1.69 36.00
C GLN A 416 12.03 0.95 35.46
N PRO A 417 12.00 0.61 34.17
CA PRO A 417 10.84 -0.02 33.56
C PRO A 417 10.60 -1.43 34.10
N THR A 418 9.33 -1.80 34.28
CA THR A 418 8.90 -3.17 34.57
C THR A 418 8.89 -4.06 33.33
N GLY A 419 9.10 -3.47 32.14
CA GLY A 419 9.17 -4.14 30.85
C GLY A 419 9.27 -3.14 29.70
N TYR A 420 9.46 -3.66 28.49
CA TYR A 420 9.64 -2.88 27.27
C TYR A 420 8.60 -3.25 26.22
N VAL A 421 7.96 -2.25 25.62
CA VAL A 421 7.08 -2.43 24.46
C VAL A 421 7.70 -1.75 23.25
N LEU A 422 8.13 -2.54 22.27
CA LEU A 422 8.81 -2.06 21.07
C LEU A 422 7.90 -2.23 19.86
N LEU A 423 7.63 -1.13 19.13
CA LEU A 423 6.88 -1.19 17.90
C LEU A 423 7.64 -2.00 16.84
N ALA A 424 7.00 -3.05 16.35
CA ALA A 424 7.44 -3.97 15.30
C ALA A 424 6.59 -3.78 14.02
N SER A 425 6.28 -2.52 13.67
CA SER A 425 5.25 -2.17 12.67
C SER A 425 5.78 -1.79 11.29
N LEU A 426 7.10 -1.82 11.06
CA LEU A 426 7.77 -1.52 9.78
C LEU A 426 7.23 -0.25 9.07
N ASN A 427 7.05 0.83 9.82
CA ASN A 427 6.53 2.14 9.37
C ASN A 427 5.05 2.12 8.93
N CYS A 428 4.23 1.21 9.46
CA CYS A 428 2.80 1.27 9.25
C CYS A 428 2.16 2.43 10.05
N PHE A 429 1.93 3.55 9.38
CA PHE A 429 1.31 4.76 9.97
C PHE A 429 -0.06 4.49 10.58
N ASN A 430 -0.84 3.58 9.98
CA ASN A 430 -2.15 3.18 10.51
C ASN A 430 -2.02 2.54 11.89
N THR A 431 -1.01 1.68 12.06
CA THR A 431 -0.70 1.03 13.33
C THR A 431 -0.26 2.03 14.37
N LEU A 432 0.62 2.95 13.98
CA LEU A 432 1.06 4.01 14.87
C LEU A 432 -0.13 4.87 15.34
N ALA A 433 -1.00 5.28 14.43
CA ALA A 433 -2.22 6.03 14.73
C ALA A 433 -3.17 5.26 15.67
N MET A 434 -3.21 3.94 15.52
CA MET A 434 -4.06 3.07 16.31
C MET A 434 -3.51 2.85 17.74
N VAL A 435 -2.22 2.56 17.89
CA VAL A 435 -1.68 2.12 19.19
C VAL A 435 -1.18 3.24 20.09
N THR A 436 -0.95 4.45 19.56
CA THR A 436 -0.34 5.56 20.33
C THR A 436 -1.04 5.87 21.66
N PRO A 437 -2.38 5.94 21.75
CA PRO A 437 -3.04 6.15 23.04
C PRO A 437 -2.78 4.99 24.03
N ALA A 438 -2.73 3.74 23.56
CA ALA A 438 -2.38 2.60 24.41
C ALA A 438 -0.90 2.63 24.87
N LEU A 439 0.01 3.19 24.06
CA LEU A 439 1.41 3.39 24.47
C LEU A 439 1.51 4.35 25.67
N ILE A 440 0.65 5.36 25.75
CA ILE A 440 0.60 6.28 26.90
C ILE A 440 0.18 5.52 28.17
N GLU A 441 -0.84 4.68 28.08
CA GLU A 441 -1.28 3.86 29.22
C GLU A 441 -0.21 2.84 29.66
N LEU A 442 0.56 2.30 28.71
CA LEU A 442 1.69 1.41 29.05
C LEU A 442 2.76 2.12 29.89
N LYS A 443 3.07 3.37 29.57
CA LYS A 443 4.00 4.19 30.38
C LYS A 443 3.46 4.45 31.78
N ARG A 444 2.16 4.75 31.88
CA ARG A 444 1.46 4.89 33.18
C ARG A 444 1.51 3.59 34.01
N GLN A 445 1.53 2.44 33.35
CA GLN A 445 1.69 1.12 33.98
C GLN A 445 3.15 0.71 34.22
N GLY A 446 4.13 1.60 34.00
CA GLY A 446 5.54 1.36 34.31
C GLY A 446 6.35 0.68 33.20
N PHE A 447 5.81 0.56 31.98
CA PHE A 447 6.55 0.03 30.82
C PHE A 447 7.25 1.15 30.06
N ALA A 448 8.48 0.88 29.59
CA ALA A 448 9.13 1.75 28.61
C ALA A 448 8.61 1.42 27.20
N VAL A 449 8.33 2.43 26.40
CA VAL A 449 7.82 2.26 25.03
C VAL A 449 8.80 2.78 23.98
N GLY A 450 8.96 2.08 22.86
CA GLY A 450 9.90 2.46 21.82
C GLY A 450 9.52 1.93 20.45
N SER A 451 10.41 2.10 19.47
CA SER A 451 10.29 1.53 18.14
C SER A 451 11.56 0.78 17.80
N LEU A 452 11.45 -0.38 17.13
CA LEU A 452 12.62 -0.99 16.51
C LEU A 452 13.08 -0.21 15.27
N MET A 453 12.17 0.55 14.63
CA MET A 453 12.40 1.19 13.35
C MET A 453 12.80 2.64 13.51
N LYS A 454 13.86 3.03 12.79
CA LYS A 454 14.25 4.42 12.56
C LYS A 454 13.15 5.21 11.86
N GLY A 455 12.97 6.46 12.26
CA GLY A 455 12.06 7.40 11.63
C GLY A 455 10.58 7.15 11.90
N VAL A 456 10.24 6.51 13.02
CA VAL A 456 8.86 6.22 13.44
C VAL A 456 8.48 6.96 14.71
N LEU A 457 9.37 6.98 15.69
CA LEU A 457 9.08 7.37 17.07
C LEU A 457 10.36 7.92 17.70
N ASN A 458 10.33 9.16 18.21
CA ASN A 458 11.50 9.82 18.79
C ASN A 458 11.74 9.46 20.27
N GLN A 459 11.57 8.19 20.65
CA GLN A 459 11.79 7.75 22.03
C GLN A 459 13.19 7.18 22.17
N GLN A 460 13.89 7.63 23.19
CA GLN A 460 15.17 7.06 23.62
C GLN A 460 14.91 5.94 24.65
N PRO A 461 15.82 4.95 24.74
CA PRO A 461 15.77 3.98 25.81
C PRO A 461 15.96 4.67 27.18
N PRO A 462 15.32 4.19 28.26
CA PRO A 462 15.59 4.65 29.62
C PRO A 462 17.06 4.49 29.98
N SER A 463 17.58 5.37 30.84
CA SER A 463 19.01 5.37 31.21
C SER A 463 19.45 4.08 31.92
N ALA A 464 18.54 3.44 32.67
CA ALA A 464 18.79 2.19 33.38
C ALA A 464 18.55 0.93 32.51
N ALA A 465 18.22 1.08 31.22
CA ALA A 465 18.00 -0.07 30.36
C ALA A 465 19.29 -0.87 30.16
N HIS A 466 19.19 -2.20 30.18
CA HIS A 466 20.31 -3.06 29.82
C HIS A 466 20.80 -2.73 28.40
N ALA A 467 22.12 -2.75 28.17
CA ALA A 467 22.73 -2.32 26.91
C ALA A 467 22.13 -3.02 25.69
N SER A 468 21.92 -4.34 25.77
CA SER A 468 21.32 -5.10 24.66
C SER A 468 19.86 -4.74 24.37
N ILE A 469 19.10 -4.23 25.35
CA ILE A 469 17.75 -3.70 25.13
C ILE A 469 17.82 -2.28 24.55
N ALA A 470 18.71 -1.44 25.08
CA ALA A 470 18.92 -0.09 24.57
C ALA A 470 19.28 -0.11 23.07
N ASP A 471 20.12 -1.06 22.65
CA ASP A 471 20.51 -1.29 21.26
C ASP A 471 19.36 -1.68 20.34
N LEU A 472 18.21 -2.13 20.85
CA LEU A 472 17.04 -2.45 20.03
C LEU A 472 16.29 -1.19 19.57
N PHE A 473 16.38 -0.07 20.31
CA PHE A 473 15.65 1.15 19.99
C PHE A 473 16.20 1.75 18.68
N ASN A 474 15.33 1.89 17.68
CA ASN A 474 15.66 2.41 16.36
C ASN A 474 16.82 1.64 15.67
N SER A 475 16.90 0.33 15.91
CA SER A 475 17.93 -0.57 15.35
C SER A 475 17.74 -0.94 13.88
N ILE A 476 16.50 -0.84 13.37
CA ILE A 476 16.11 -1.28 12.03
C ILE A 476 15.97 -0.07 11.10
N ASP A 477 16.72 -0.09 10.01
CA ASP A 477 16.66 0.95 8.98
C ASP A 477 15.36 0.84 8.17
N ARG A 478 14.64 1.95 8.09
CA ARG A 478 13.33 2.10 7.43
C ARG A 478 13.28 1.60 5.98
N ALA A 479 14.34 1.85 5.22
CA ALA A 479 14.38 1.71 3.77
C ALA A 479 15.37 0.63 3.30
N ARG A 480 15.95 -0.14 4.23
CA ARG A 480 17.03 -1.06 3.92
C ARG A 480 16.48 -2.44 3.56
N GLU A 481 16.92 -2.89 2.40
CA GLU A 481 16.97 -4.27 1.93
C GLU A 481 18.42 -4.37 1.48
N ASP A 482 19.27 -5.05 2.25
CA ASP A 482 20.72 -4.97 2.12
C ASP A 482 21.29 -5.71 0.89
N GLY A 483 20.45 -5.95 -0.12
CA GLY A 483 20.82 -6.46 -1.43
C GLY A 483 21.19 -7.95 -1.46
N GLU A 484 21.54 -8.53 -0.32
CA GLU A 484 22.08 -9.88 -0.19
C GLU A 484 21.24 -10.74 0.77
N LEU A 485 21.24 -12.06 0.53
CA LEU A 485 20.73 -13.05 1.48
C LEU A 485 21.91 -13.51 2.33
N VAL A 486 21.89 -13.21 3.63
CA VAL A 486 23.01 -13.51 4.54
C VAL A 486 22.79 -14.84 5.26
N LEU A 487 21.54 -15.19 5.55
CA LEU A 487 21.15 -16.44 6.19
C LEU A 487 20.99 -17.56 5.17
N ASP A 488 21.11 -18.81 5.63
CA ASP A 488 20.85 -19.98 4.79
C ASP A 488 19.34 -20.20 4.64
N TRP A 489 18.81 -19.80 3.47
CA TRP A 489 17.41 -19.94 3.13
C TRP A 489 17.16 -21.20 2.31
N LYS A 490 16.36 -22.12 2.85
CA LYS A 490 15.81 -23.24 2.10
C LYS A 490 14.47 -22.84 1.47
N VAL A 491 14.41 -22.92 0.14
CA VAL A 491 13.19 -22.67 -0.64
C VAL A 491 12.79 -23.95 -1.37
N ASP A 492 11.63 -24.48 -1.02
CA ASP A 492 10.90 -25.53 -1.74
C ASP A 492 9.43 -25.13 -1.78
N TRP A 493 9.08 -24.36 -2.82
CA TRP A 493 7.77 -23.74 -2.96
C TRP A 493 6.64 -24.77 -3.07
N SER A 494 6.90 -25.89 -3.75
CA SER A 494 5.93 -26.96 -3.98
C SER A 494 5.50 -27.65 -2.69
N ASN A 495 6.45 -27.85 -1.77
CA ASN A 495 6.21 -28.43 -0.45
C ASN A 495 5.95 -27.36 0.63
N ARG A 496 5.67 -26.12 0.23
CA ARG A 496 5.31 -25.01 1.14
C ARG A 496 6.42 -24.67 2.14
N VAL A 497 7.68 -24.71 1.72
CA VAL A 497 8.87 -24.40 2.54
C VAL A 497 9.58 -23.16 2.02
N VAL A 498 9.65 -22.13 2.85
CA VAL A 498 10.57 -20.99 2.72
C VAL A 498 11.10 -20.75 4.12
N SER A 499 12.23 -21.36 4.46
CA SER A 499 12.69 -21.43 5.85
C SER A 499 14.12 -21.01 6.02
N ALA A 500 14.39 -20.35 7.15
CA ALA A 500 15.73 -20.06 7.66
C ALA A 500 15.70 -20.24 9.18
N GLU A 501 16.83 -20.61 9.78
CA GLU A 501 16.96 -20.76 11.24
C GLU A 501 15.94 -21.74 11.88
N GLY A 502 15.50 -22.74 11.10
CA GLY A 502 14.49 -23.72 11.53
C GLY A 502 13.05 -23.20 11.56
N ILE A 503 12.78 -22.01 11.03
CA ILE A 503 11.46 -21.37 11.02
C ILE A 503 10.95 -21.31 9.58
N ASN A 504 9.74 -21.78 9.32
CA ASN A 504 9.12 -21.72 7.99
C ASN A 504 8.26 -20.47 7.81
N PHE A 505 8.71 -19.55 6.96
CA PHE A 505 8.07 -18.27 6.64
C PHE A 505 7.20 -18.32 5.37
N TYR A 506 7.03 -19.49 4.76
CA TYR A 506 6.26 -19.67 3.52
C TYR A 506 4.90 -18.97 3.54
N GLN A 507 4.15 -19.10 4.65
CA GLN A 507 2.83 -18.46 4.78
C GLN A 507 2.90 -16.94 4.60
N GLY A 508 3.74 -16.25 5.38
CA GLY A 508 3.82 -14.79 5.30
C GLY A 508 4.25 -14.31 3.91
N VAL A 509 5.18 -15.04 3.28
CA VAL A 509 5.66 -14.73 1.93
C VAL A 509 4.58 -14.96 0.87
N TYR A 510 3.89 -16.09 0.92
CA TYR A 510 2.78 -16.42 0.03
C TYR A 510 1.65 -15.40 0.13
N GLU A 511 1.19 -15.08 1.35
CA GLU A 511 0.13 -14.09 1.55
C GLU A 511 0.56 -12.70 1.04
N ARG A 512 1.84 -12.36 1.20
CA ARG A 512 2.36 -11.11 0.65
C ARG A 512 2.32 -11.10 -0.88
N LEU A 513 2.71 -12.18 -1.55
CA LEU A 513 2.64 -12.28 -3.01
C LEU A 513 1.19 -12.30 -3.50
N SER A 514 0.33 -13.07 -2.85
CA SER A 514 -1.10 -13.15 -3.13
C SER A 514 -1.79 -11.78 -3.02
N THR A 515 -1.46 -10.98 -2.01
CA THR A 515 -2.02 -9.61 -1.87
C THR A 515 -1.40 -8.60 -2.85
N ILE A 516 -0.15 -8.78 -3.27
CA ILE A 516 0.49 -7.94 -4.30
C ILE A 516 -0.09 -8.20 -5.69
N TYR A 517 -0.35 -9.46 -6.00
CA TYR A 517 -0.81 -9.93 -7.30
C TYR A 517 -2.30 -10.21 -7.37
N ARG A 518 -3.02 -10.09 -6.25
CA ARG A 518 -4.49 -10.15 -6.18
C ARG A 518 -5.08 -11.45 -6.76
N ARG A 519 -4.43 -12.58 -6.43
CA ARG A 519 -4.82 -13.94 -6.82
C ARG A 519 -4.45 -14.98 -5.78
N ALA A 520 -5.08 -16.15 -5.82
CA ALA A 520 -4.71 -17.29 -4.98
C ALA A 520 -3.49 -18.02 -5.56
N THR A 521 -3.47 -18.39 -6.84
CA THR A 521 -2.36 -19.20 -7.36
C THR A 521 -1.09 -18.35 -7.57
N ILE A 522 0.05 -18.77 -7.00
CA ILE A 522 1.33 -18.06 -7.08
C ILE A 522 2.42 -19.01 -7.57
N ALA A 523 3.06 -18.63 -8.68
CA ALA A 523 4.27 -19.26 -9.21
C ALA A 523 5.45 -18.29 -9.02
N ILE A 524 6.45 -18.68 -8.21
CA ILE A 524 7.58 -17.80 -7.87
C ILE A 524 8.68 -17.76 -8.93
N ASP A 525 8.59 -18.61 -9.94
CA ASP A 525 9.58 -18.68 -11.02
C ASP A 525 9.24 -17.70 -12.17
N ASP A 526 8.00 -17.23 -12.22
CA ASP A 526 7.51 -16.34 -13.28
C ASP A 526 7.70 -14.87 -12.92
N GLU A 527 8.14 -14.04 -13.87
CA GLU A 527 8.14 -12.59 -13.70
C GLU A 527 6.72 -12.02 -13.94
N PRO A 528 6.24 -11.06 -13.11
CA PRO A 528 7.00 -10.27 -12.13
C PRO A 528 7.10 -10.88 -10.70
N VAL A 529 6.54 -12.07 -10.48
CA VAL A 529 6.44 -12.68 -9.14
C VAL A 529 7.82 -13.03 -8.58
N ALA A 530 8.72 -13.57 -9.40
CA ALA A 530 10.09 -13.91 -9.04
C ALA A 530 10.86 -12.74 -8.41
N SER A 531 10.86 -11.58 -9.09
CA SER A 531 11.49 -10.36 -8.57
C SER A 531 10.88 -9.89 -7.24
N ALA A 532 9.56 -9.99 -7.09
CA ALA A 532 8.88 -9.63 -5.83
C ALA A 532 9.22 -10.61 -4.71
N PHE A 533 9.27 -11.91 -4.99
CA PHE A 533 9.66 -12.96 -4.03
C PHE A 533 11.09 -12.71 -3.52
N ALA A 534 12.05 -12.48 -4.42
CA ALA A 534 13.43 -12.20 -4.05
C ALA A 534 13.57 -10.97 -3.14
N SER A 535 12.84 -9.88 -3.44
CA SER A 535 12.83 -8.68 -2.59
C SER A 535 12.22 -8.92 -1.22
N ILE A 536 11.10 -9.66 -1.16
CA ILE A 536 10.49 -10.05 0.11
C ILE A 536 11.46 -10.91 0.92
N LEU A 537 12.15 -11.87 0.30
CA LEU A 537 13.08 -12.77 0.97
C LEU A 537 14.27 -12.03 1.58
N ARG A 538 14.90 -11.12 0.82
CA ARG A 538 15.97 -10.25 1.34
C ARG A 538 15.51 -9.37 2.51
N ARG A 539 14.28 -8.87 2.44
CA ARG A 539 13.73 -8.11 3.57
C ARG A 539 13.42 -8.99 4.78
N CYS A 540 12.98 -10.24 4.58
CA CYS A 540 12.80 -11.20 5.67
C CYS A 540 14.14 -11.55 6.32
N ASP A 541 15.19 -11.75 5.53
CA ASP A 541 16.55 -11.99 6.01
C ASP A 541 17.03 -10.86 6.95
N TYR A 542 16.91 -9.62 6.48
CA TYR A 542 17.28 -8.44 7.26
C TYR A 542 16.53 -8.36 8.60
N ILE A 543 15.21 -8.58 8.60
CA ILE A 543 14.42 -8.56 9.83
C ILE A 543 14.76 -9.75 10.74
N LEU A 544 14.99 -10.94 10.20
CA LEU A 544 15.32 -12.13 10.98
C LEU A 544 16.67 -12.01 11.69
N ARG A 545 17.65 -11.35 11.08
CA ARG A 545 18.92 -11.03 11.76
C ARG A 545 18.74 -10.10 12.95
N HIS A 546 17.83 -9.14 12.86
CA HIS A 546 17.46 -8.31 14.02
C HIS A 546 16.67 -9.08 15.08
N CYS A 547 15.88 -10.08 14.68
CA CYS A 547 15.20 -10.96 15.64
C CYS A 547 16.21 -11.73 16.52
N LYS A 548 17.39 -12.11 16.00
CA LYS A 548 18.47 -12.69 16.82
C LYS A 548 19.00 -11.72 17.89
N ASN A 549 19.04 -10.42 17.60
CA ASN A 549 19.40 -9.41 18.61
C ASN A 549 18.31 -9.29 19.68
N ILE A 550 17.03 -9.39 19.29
CA ILE A 550 15.90 -9.39 20.22
C ILE A 550 15.95 -10.62 21.15
N GLU A 551 16.23 -11.81 20.60
CA GLU A 551 16.42 -13.04 21.38
C GLU A 551 17.57 -12.88 22.38
N ARG A 552 18.74 -12.39 21.95
CA ARG A 552 19.87 -12.12 22.86
C ARG A 552 19.49 -11.13 23.97
N ALA A 553 18.76 -10.07 23.64
CA ALA A 553 18.32 -9.09 24.62
C ALA A 553 17.34 -9.68 25.64
N ALA A 554 16.43 -10.56 25.18
CA ALA A 554 15.53 -11.30 26.03
C ALA A 554 16.28 -12.29 26.94
N GLU A 555 17.26 -13.03 26.43
CA GLU A 555 18.06 -13.95 27.26
C GLU A 555 18.89 -13.26 28.35
N GLN A 556 19.32 -12.02 28.09
CA GLN A 556 20.20 -11.25 28.98
C GLN A 556 19.46 -10.36 29.98
N SER A 557 18.14 -10.19 29.84
CA SER A 557 17.34 -9.34 30.69
C SER A 557 16.22 -10.12 31.36
N GLU A 558 16.00 -9.89 32.64
CA GLU A 558 14.84 -10.41 33.36
C GLU A 558 13.55 -9.66 32.99
N GLN A 559 13.67 -8.47 32.40
CA GLN A 559 12.52 -7.65 32.03
C GLN A 559 11.85 -8.18 30.76
N PRO A 560 10.51 -8.21 30.72
CA PRO A 560 9.76 -8.65 29.55
C PRO A 560 9.89 -7.67 28.38
N ILE A 561 10.03 -8.22 27.18
CA ILE A 561 10.05 -7.52 25.89
C ILE A 561 8.79 -7.91 25.12
N VAL A 562 7.96 -6.92 24.80
CA VAL A 562 6.75 -7.07 24.00
C VAL A 562 6.98 -6.41 22.64
N LEU A 563 6.92 -7.22 21.58
CA LEU A 563 6.92 -6.74 20.20
C LEU A 563 5.48 -6.41 19.79
N LEU A 564 5.18 -5.13 19.57
CA LEU A 564 3.85 -4.66 19.19
C LEU A 564 3.78 -4.37 17.69
N GLY A 565 3.09 -5.23 16.94
CA GLY A 565 3.00 -5.18 15.48
C GLY A 565 1.57 -5.10 14.94
N SER A 566 1.47 -5.13 13.63
CA SER A 566 0.23 -5.20 12.85
C SER A 566 0.51 -5.93 11.54
N ASN A 567 -0.52 -6.25 10.74
CA ASN A 567 -0.36 -6.98 9.47
C ASN A 567 0.45 -8.27 9.65
N SER A 568 0.34 -8.89 10.82
CA SER A 568 1.17 -10.01 11.26
C SER A 568 1.02 -11.26 10.39
N HIS A 569 0.09 -11.26 9.43
CA HIS A 569 -0.19 -12.33 8.49
C HIS A 569 0.67 -12.26 7.21
N VAL A 570 1.22 -11.10 6.84
CA VAL A 570 2.07 -10.94 5.64
C VAL A 570 3.54 -10.67 5.97
N ALA A 571 4.45 -11.24 5.19
CA ALA A 571 5.86 -10.91 5.24
C ALA A 571 6.12 -9.49 4.71
N PRO A 572 7.15 -8.79 5.23
CA PRO A 572 8.05 -9.20 6.32
C PRO A 572 7.50 -8.93 7.73
N TYR A 573 6.28 -8.41 7.88
CA TYR A 573 5.70 -8.08 9.20
C TYR A 573 5.49 -9.33 10.06
N SER A 574 5.12 -10.45 9.43
CA SER A 574 4.93 -11.73 10.11
C SER A 574 6.21 -12.30 10.70
N VAL A 575 7.40 -11.90 10.23
CA VAL A 575 8.69 -12.47 10.68
C VAL A 575 8.84 -12.35 12.19
N PHE A 576 8.47 -11.22 12.79
CA PHE A 576 8.51 -11.04 14.25
C PHE A 576 7.56 -12.00 14.99
N ARG A 577 6.35 -12.21 14.45
CA ARG A 577 5.36 -13.14 15.01
C ARG A 577 5.88 -14.57 14.92
N ASP A 578 6.27 -14.98 13.72
CA ASP A 578 6.70 -16.34 13.40
C ASP A 578 7.96 -16.69 14.21
N PHE A 579 8.87 -15.72 14.38
CA PHE A 579 10.02 -15.82 15.26
C PHE A 579 9.64 -16.04 16.72
N ALA A 580 8.81 -15.16 17.30
CA ALA A 580 8.41 -15.27 18.71
C ALA A 580 7.61 -16.55 19.02
N LEU A 581 6.82 -17.06 18.05
CA LEU A 581 6.10 -18.32 18.18
C LEU A 581 7.04 -19.54 18.15
N ALA A 582 8.06 -19.51 17.27
CA ALA A 582 9.02 -20.60 17.09
C ALA A 582 10.13 -20.61 18.15
N ARG A 583 10.46 -19.44 18.73
CA ARG A 583 11.45 -19.25 19.79
C ARG A 583 10.76 -18.79 21.08
N PRO A 584 10.06 -19.68 21.79
CA PRO A 584 9.28 -19.31 22.96
C PRO A 584 10.18 -19.00 24.15
N LEU A 585 10.56 -17.73 24.31
CA LEU A 585 11.26 -17.24 25.50
C LEU A 585 10.23 -16.73 26.53
N PRO A 586 10.39 -17.02 27.84
CA PRO A 586 9.42 -16.62 28.86
C PRO A 586 9.13 -15.12 28.90
N ASN A 587 10.12 -14.30 28.58
CA ASN A 587 10.08 -12.85 28.64
C ASN A 587 9.98 -12.18 27.25
N LEU A 588 9.75 -12.94 26.16
CA LEU A 588 9.48 -12.39 24.83
C LEU A 588 8.04 -12.64 24.43
N ARG A 589 7.33 -11.58 24.06
CA ARG A 589 5.94 -11.65 23.57
C ARG A 589 5.80 -10.97 22.23
N TYR A 590 4.86 -11.46 21.41
CA TYR A 590 4.42 -10.76 20.21
C TYR A 590 2.91 -10.48 20.30
N VAL A 591 2.57 -9.21 20.23
CA VAL A 591 1.20 -8.70 20.29
C VAL A 591 0.87 -8.05 18.96
N ALA A 592 -0.26 -8.43 18.39
CA ALA A 592 -0.79 -7.83 17.18
C ALA A 592 -1.93 -6.87 17.51
N ALA A 593 -1.92 -5.72 16.85
CA ALA A 593 -3.03 -4.79 16.80
C ALA A 593 -3.53 -4.64 15.35
N SER A 594 -4.84 -4.57 15.17
CA SER A 594 -5.48 -4.33 13.86
C SER A 594 -6.72 -3.48 14.01
N VAL A 595 -7.19 -2.91 12.91
CA VAL A 595 -8.57 -2.40 12.83
C VAL A 595 -9.51 -3.55 13.19
N ALA A 596 -10.54 -3.27 14.00
CA ALA A 596 -11.52 -4.27 14.36
C ALA A 596 -12.51 -4.52 13.22
N TYR A 597 -13.40 -5.48 13.38
CA TYR A 597 -14.31 -5.93 12.31
C TYR A 597 -15.50 -4.97 12.05
N GLU A 598 -15.31 -3.66 12.19
CA GLU A 598 -16.38 -2.66 12.19
C GLU A 598 -17.06 -2.47 10.82
N ASN A 599 -16.36 -2.74 9.71
CA ASN A 599 -16.94 -2.72 8.36
C ASN A 599 -18.12 -3.68 8.22
N TYR A 600 -18.01 -4.87 8.83
CA TYR A 600 -19.06 -5.87 8.84
C TYR A 600 -20.33 -5.34 9.55
N TYR A 601 -20.16 -4.67 10.69
CA TYR A 601 -21.28 -4.15 11.49
C TYR A 601 -21.87 -2.85 10.94
N THR A 602 -21.10 -2.06 10.19
CA THR A 602 -21.54 -0.76 9.65
C THR A 602 -21.96 -0.83 8.17
N ASN A 603 -21.72 -1.94 7.48
CA ASN A 603 -21.90 -2.09 6.02
C ASN A 603 -21.12 -1.04 5.22
N LEU A 604 -19.85 -0.83 5.58
CA LEU A 604 -18.97 0.20 5.00
C LEU A 604 -19.53 1.63 5.14
N GLY A 605 -20.26 1.90 6.23
CA GLY A 605 -20.88 3.20 6.49
C GLY A 605 -19.88 4.34 6.69
N SER A 606 -18.59 4.04 6.83
CA SER A 606 -17.50 5.01 6.93
C SER A 606 -16.26 4.54 6.19
N LYS A 607 -15.42 5.49 5.77
CA LYS A 607 -14.07 5.25 5.22
C LYS A 607 -12.97 5.38 6.28
N THR A 608 -13.35 5.82 7.48
CA THR A 608 -12.45 6.02 8.60
C THR A 608 -12.77 5.04 9.72
N SER A 609 -11.72 4.48 10.30
CA SER A 609 -11.84 3.53 11.40
C SER A 609 -12.03 4.22 12.74
N GLY A 610 -12.94 3.69 13.56
CA GLY A 610 -13.23 4.16 14.92
C GLY A 610 -12.92 3.12 16.00
N SER A 611 -12.30 2.00 15.65
CA SER A 611 -12.07 0.88 16.56
C SER A 611 -10.73 0.17 16.32
N MET A 612 -10.30 -0.62 17.30
CA MET A 612 -9.13 -1.48 17.20
C MET A 612 -9.32 -2.79 17.96
N ALA A 613 -8.57 -3.80 17.58
CA ALA A 613 -8.49 -5.08 18.28
C ALA A 613 -7.02 -5.38 18.62
N VAL A 614 -6.78 -6.00 19.77
CA VAL A 614 -5.45 -6.26 20.32
C VAL A 614 -5.43 -7.65 20.96
N VAL A 615 -4.44 -8.47 20.58
CA VAL A 615 -4.26 -9.84 21.07
C VAL A 615 -2.77 -10.17 21.19
N ASP A 616 -2.36 -10.75 22.33
CA ASP A 616 -1.08 -11.44 22.45
C ASP A 616 -1.13 -12.78 21.71
N MET A 617 -0.45 -12.85 20.57
CA MET A 617 -0.44 -14.04 19.71
C MET A 617 0.51 -15.13 20.24
N THR A 618 1.46 -14.79 21.11
CA THR A 618 2.31 -15.79 21.76
C THR A 618 1.59 -16.51 22.90
N LEU A 619 0.68 -15.81 23.58
CA LEU A 619 -0.26 -16.38 24.54
C LEU A 619 -1.37 -17.16 23.82
N HIS A 620 -2.00 -16.55 22.81
CA HIS A 620 -3.10 -17.13 22.06
C HIS A 620 -2.63 -17.65 20.69
N ARG A 621 -1.82 -18.72 20.69
CA ARG A 621 -1.11 -19.23 19.49
C ARG A 621 -1.98 -19.62 18.30
N ASN A 622 -3.24 -19.99 18.56
CA ASN A 622 -4.20 -20.34 17.50
C ASN A 622 -4.94 -19.13 16.93
N CYS A 623 -4.74 -17.93 17.50
CA CYS A 623 -5.34 -16.70 17.01
C CYS A 623 -4.47 -16.08 15.91
N ARG A 624 -4.99 -16.06 14.68
CA ARG A 624 -4.26 -15.54 13.51
C ARG A 624 -4.49 -14.06 13.23
N ALA A 625 -5.54 -13.45 13.81
CA ALA A 625 -5.84 -12.03 13.65
C ALA A 625 -6.52 -11.45 14.91
N PRO A 626 -6.19 -10.22 15.35
CA PRO A 626 -6.68 -9.68 16.63
C PRO A 626 -8.20 -9.50 16.75
N PHE A 627 -8.91 -9.34 15.62
CA PHE A 627 -10.36 -9.17 15.59
C PHE A 627 -11.14 -10.49 15.69
N LEU A 628 -10.46 -11.64 15.78
CA LEU A 628 -11.07 -12.95 15.98
C LEU A 628 -11.28 -13.24 17.47
N ALA A 629 -12.22 -14.12 17.76
CA ALA A 629 -12.58 -14.42 19.14
C ALA A 629 -11.53 -15.32 19.81
N ILE A 630 -11.23 -15.00 21.08
CA ILE A 630 -10.48 -15.91 21.95
C ILE A 630 -11.49 -16.82 22.66
N PRO A 631 -11.39 -18.16 22.54
CA PRO A 631 -12.43 -19.09 23.00
C PRO A 631 -12.83 -18.89 24.46
N GLU A 632 -11.86 -18.73 25.36
CA GLU A 632 -12.10 -18.61 26.79
C GLU A 632 -12.77 -17.27 27.16
N ARG A 633 -12.43 -16.20 26.43
CA ARG A 633 -13.07 -14.88 26.60
C ARG A 633 -14.50 -14.90 26.10
N PHE A 634 -14.72 -15.52 24.94
CA PHE A 634 -16.05 -15.67 24.37
C PHE A 634 -16.94 -16.53 25.27
N GLU A 635 -16.48 -17.67 25.77
CA GLU A 635 -17.31 -18.55 26.60
C GLU A 635 -17.73 -17.84 27.90
N ARG A 636 -16.81 -17.10 28.55
CA ARG A 636 -17.14 -16.28 29.72
C ARG A 636 -18.21 -15.24 29.39
N TRP A 637 -17.98 -14.45 28.35
CA TRP A 637 -18.93 -13.44 27.90
C TRP A 637 -20.28 -14.06 27.54
N TYR A 638 -20.30 -15.22 26.89
CA TYR A 638 -21.52 -15.89 26.47
C TYR A 638 -22.33 -16.37 27.67
N GLN A 639 -21.71 -16.92 28.71
CA GLN A 639 -22.44 -17.34 29.91
C GLN A 639 -23.19 -16.16 30.57
N ASP A 640 -22.59 -14.97 30.56
CA ASP A 640 -23.20 -13.76 31.10
C ASP A 640 -24.32 -13.19 30.19
N ASN A 641 -24.31 -13.52 28.89
CA ASN A 641 -25.16 -12.88 27.87
C ASN A 641 -26.13 -13.82 27.12
N LYS A 642 -26.10 -15.14 27.36
CA LYS A 642 -26.88 -16.14 26.59
C LYS A 642 -28.41 -15.97 26.65
N GLY A 643 -28.92 -15.21 27.62
CA GLY A 643 -30.34 -14.86 27.77
C GLY A 643 -30.70 -13.47 27.23
N SER A 644 -29.74 -12.71 26.70
CA SER A 644 -29.96 -11.33 26.29
C SER A 644 -30.82 -11.22 25.03
N GLN A 645 -31.92 -10.46 25.13
CA GLN A 645 -32.75 -10.09 23.97
C GLN A 645 -31.98 -9.22 22.96
N GLU A 646 -30.99 -8.46 23.43
CA GLU A 646 -30.15 -7.60 22.58
C GLU A 646 -29.35 -8.44 21.58
N VAL A 647 -28.78 -9.57 22.01
CA VAL A 647 -28.03 -10.49 21.15
C VAL A 647 -28.92 -10.98 20.01
N HIS A 648 -30.16 -11.36 20.32
CA HIS A 648 -31.10 -11.85 19.33
C HIS A 648 -31.52 -10.75 18.34
N LYS A 649 -31.92 -9.58 18.86
CA LYS A 649 -32.29 -8.42 18.03
C LYS A 649 -31.14 -8.02 17.10
N ARG A 650 -29.92 -7.96 17.62
CA ARG A 650 -28.74 -7.58 16.84
C ARG A 650 -28.41 -8.60 15.76
N PHE A 651 -28.61 -9.89 16.04
CA PHE A 651 -28.47 -10.93 15.02
C PHE A 651 -29.47 -10.75 13.87
N GLU A 652 -30.75 -10.52 14.18
CA GLU A 652 -31.79 -10.27 13.17
C GLU A 652 -31.46 -9.05 12.31
N GLU A 653 -31.03 -7.94 12.93
CA GLU A 653 -30.56 -6.75 12.22
C GLU A 653 -29.39 -7.05 11.27
N LEU A 654 -28.41 -7.86 11.70
CA LEU A 654 -27.21 -8.16 10.92
C LEU A 654 -27.49 -9.06 9.72
N VAL A 655 -28.37 -10.04 9.88
CA VAL A 655 -28.79 -10.95 8.80
C VAL A 655 -29.68 -10.24 7.78
N ALA A 656 -30.51 -9.28 8.22
CA ALA A 656 -31.39 -8.51 7.34
C ALA A 656 -30.65 -7.47 6.47
N LYS A 657 -29.39 -7.12 6.81
CA LYS A 657 -28.63 -6.11 6.06
C LYS A 657 -28.35 -6.56 4.63
N ASN A 658 -28.75 -5.72 3.67
CA ASN A 658 -28.39 -5.89 2.27
C ASN A 658 -26.91 -5.50 2.04
N ARG A 659 -26.03 -6.50 1.96
CA ARG A 659 -24.58 -6.32 1.75
C ARG A 659 -24.15 -6.55 0.31
N THR A 660 -24.98 -7.26 -0.45
CA THR A 660 -24.75 -7.61 -1.85
C THR A 660 -25.30 -6.57 -2.82
N GLY A 661 -26.14 -5.63 -2.36
CA GLY A 661 -26.89 -4.74 -3.24
C GLY A 661 -28.03 -5.47 -3.97
N ARG A 662 -28.57 -6.55 -3.38
CA ARG A 662 -29.66 -7.34 -3.98
C ARG A 662 -30.93 -6.53 -4.23
N ASP A 663 -31.74 -7.00 -5.17
CA ASP A 663 -33.08 -6.51 -5.43
C ASP A 663 -34.09 -7.01 -4.38
N GLU A 664 -35.13 -6.21 -4.09
CA GLU A 664 -36.17 -6.51 -3.08
C GLU A 664 -37.01 -7.76 -3.41
N GLY A 665 -36.95 -8.26 -4.65
CA GLY A 665 -37.72 -9.41 -5.16
C GLY A 665 -36.96 -10.74 -5.25
N VAL A 666 -35.83 -10.91 -4.53
CA VAL A 666 -34.91 -12.05 -4.74
C VAL A 666 -35.60 -13.43 -4.62
N HIS A 667 -36.58 -13.60 -3.74
CA HIS A 667 -37.29 -14.88 -3.55
C HIS A 667 -38.26 -15.22 -4.69
N SER A 668 -38.52 -14.27 -5.58
CA SER A 668 -39.28 -14.45 -6.82
C SER A 668 -38.36 -14.53 -8.06
N SER A 669 -37.04 -14.57 -7.86
CA SER A 669 -36.09 -14.67 -8.97
C SER A 669 -36.17 -16.04 -9.67
N PRO A 670 -35.74 -16.13 -10.95
CA PRO A 670 -35.62 -17.42 -11.64
C PRO A 670 -34.77 -18.44 -10.88
N ALA A 671 -33.70 -18.00 -10.20
CA ALA A 671 -32.89 -18.89 -9.37
C ALA A 671 -33.65 -19.40 -8.14
N ALA A 672 -34.41 -18.54 -7.45
CA ALA A 672 -35.24 -18.98 -6.33
C ALA A 672 -36.31 -19.99 -6.77
N ALA A 673 -36.92 -19.77 -7.95
CA ALA A 673 -37.85 -20.72 -8.55
C ALA A 673 -37.17 -22.07 -8.86
N ALA A 674 -35.94 -22.06 -9.37
CA ALA A 674 -35.15 -23.27 -9.63
C ALA A 674 -34.79 -24.02 -8.33
N LEU A 675 -34.42 -23.32 -7.25
CA LEU A 675 -34.17 -23.93 -5.95
C LEU A 675 -35.43 -24.58 -5.37
N ASN A 676 -36.57 -23.89 -5.45
CA ASN A 676 -37.86 -24.43 -5.04
C ASN A 676 -38.30 -25.64 -5.91
N HIS A 677 -37.93 -25.66 -7.18
CA HIS A 677 -38.14 -26.83 -8.04
C HIS A 677 -37.30 -28.02 -7.59
N ALA A 678 -35.98 -27.82 -7.45
CA ALA A 678 -35.07 -28.87 -6.99
C ALA A 678 -35.49 -29.46 -5.64
N ARG A 679 -35.96 -28.62 -4.71
CA ARG A 679 -36.48 -29.08 -3.42
C ARG A 679 -37.73 -29.95 -3.55
N ARG A 680 -38.66 -29.58 -4.46
CA ARG A 680 -39.86 -30.38 -4.75
C ARG A 680 -39.52 -31.73 -5.39
N GLU A 681 -38.42 -31.80 -6.13
CA GLU A 681 -37.87 -33.05 -6.67
C GLU A 681 -37.15 -33.90 -5.61
N GLY A 682 -37.07 -33.45 -4.36
CA GLY A 682 -36.38 -34.15 -3.29
C GLY A 682 -34.85 -34.06 -3.38
N ARG A 683 -34.32 -33.17 -4.21
CA ARG A 683 -32.88 -32.96 -4.36
C ARG A 683 -32.33 -32.28 -3.11
N ARG A 684 -31.15 -32.72 -2.70
CA ARG A 684 -30.40 -32.12 -1.60
C ARG A 684 -29.71 -30.86 -2.09
N ILE A 685 -29.90 -29.73 -1.43
CA ILE A 685 -29.34 -28.44 -1.82
C ILE A 685 -28.21 -28.07 -0.88
N VAL A 686 -26.99 -28.00 -1.41
CA VAL A 686 -25.78 -27.66 -0.65
C VAL A 686 -25.13 -26.44 -1.25
N CYS A 687 -24.63 -25.51 -0.44
CA CYS A 687 -23.93 -24.33 -0.94
C CYS A 687 -22.51 -24.23 -0.41
N CYS A 688 -21.54 -24.15 -1.32
CA CYS A 688 -20.17 -23.72 -1.07
C CYS A 688 -20.10 -22.18 -1.11
N PHE A 689 -19.82 -21.54 0.02
CA PHE A 689 -19.63 -20.09 0.08
C PHE A 689 -18.16 -19.74 -0.17
N GLY A 690 -17.94 -18.89 -1.17
CA GLY A 690 -16.64 -18.34 -1.52
C GLY A 690 -16.20 -17.20 -0.62
N LYS A 691 -14.90 -16.91 -0.69
CA LYS A 691 -14.22 -15.77 -0.07
C LYS A 691 -13.39 -15.05 -1.13
N ILE A 692 -12.93 -13.84 -0.81
CA ILE A 692 -11.93 -13.17 -1.64
C ILE A 692 -10.68 -14.05 -1.70
N LEU A 693 -10.28 -14.45 -2.90
CA LEU A 693 -9.23 -15.45 -3.12
C LEU A 693 -7.87 -15.02 -2.56
N CYS A 694 -7.52 -13.74 -2.66
CA CYS A 694 -6.25 -13.22 -2.15
C CYS A 694 -6.26 -12.86 -0.65
N ASP A 695 -7.43 -12.90 0.00
CA ASP A 695 -7.55 -12.59 1.42
C ASP A 695 -7.21 -13.82 2.24
N LEU A 696 -6.12 -13.74 3.02
CA LEU A 696 -5.72 -14.81 3.94
C LEU A 696 -5.74 -16.17 3.22
N ALA A 697 -5.15 -16.20 2.02
CA ALA A 697 -4.91 -17.40 1.22
C ALA A 697 -3.79 -18.18 1.90
N VAL A 698 -4.13 -18.84 3.00
CA VAL A 698 -3.14 -19.34 3.95
C VAL A 698 -2.80 -20.81 3.60
N PRO A 699 -1.52 -21.18 3.50
CA PRO A 699 -1.12 -22.56 3.17
C PRO A 699 -1.05 -23.53 4.36
N TYR A 700 -1.08 -23.03 5.59
CA TYR A 700 -1.47 -23.83 6.77
C TYR A 700 -3.00 -23.83 7.00
N ASP A 701 -3.77 -23.21 6.09
CA ASP A 701 -5.25 -23.23 6.11
C ASP A 701 -5.82 -24.43 5.38
N GLY A 702 -4.97 -25.32 4.87
CA GLY A 702 -5.44 -26.64 4.43
C GLY A 702 -6.38 -27.24 5.48
N GLY A 703 -7.34 -28.01 5.02
CA GLY A 703 -8.21 -28.78 5.89
C GLY A 703 -7.61 -30.14 6.20
N PRO A 704 -8.13 -30.84 7.21
CA PRO A 704 -7.91 -32.28 7.33
C PRO A 704 -8.29 -33.06 6.06
N ALA A 705 -9.19 -32.50 5.24
CA ALA A 705 -9.66 -33.08 3.99
C ALA A 705 -9.04 -32.49 2.72
N HIS A 706 -8.40 -31.32 2.75
CA HIS A 706 -8.02 -30.61 1.52
C HIS A 706 -6.74 -29.83 1.70
N GLU A 707 -5.93 -29.76 0.66
CA GLU A 707 -4.64 -29.05 0.72
C GLU A 707 -4.84 -27.53 0.78
N ASP A 708 -5.85 -27.03 0.08
CA ASP A 708 -6.25 -25.62 0.04
C ASP A 708 -7.71 -25.48 -0.42
N MET A 709 -8.13 -24.23 -0.61
CA MET A 709 -9.49 -23.90 -1.01
C MET A 709 -9.82 -24.30 -2.46
N ILE A 710 -8.84 -24.31 -3.36
CA ILE A 710 -9.05 -24.69 -4.77
C ILE A 710 -9.30 -26.20 -4.83
N ASP A 711 -8.46 -26.99 -4.16
CA ASP A 711 -8.66 -28.44 -3.99
C ASP A 711 -10.03 -28.74 -3.36
N TRP A 712 -10.46 -27.98 -2.35
CA TRP A 712 -11.80 -28.09 -1.78
C TRP A 712 -12.93 -27.85 -2.79
N LEU A 713 -12.86 -26.80 -3.60
CA LEU A 713 -13.87 -26.49 -4.61
C LEU A 713 -13.92 -27.60 -5.68
N HIS A 714 -12.77 -28.03 -6.17
CA HIS A 714 -12.66 -29.08 -7.18
C HIS A 714 -13.24 -30.39 -6.64
N HIS A 715 -12.84 -30.81 -5.44
CA HIS A 715 -13.37 -32.02 -4.82
C HIS A 715 -14.90 -31.92 -4.59
N SER A 716 -15.42 -30.75 -4.22
CA SER A 716 -16.87 -30.52 -4.08
C SER A 716 -17.62 -30.72 -5.40
N VAL A 717 -17.06 -30.21 -6.51
CA VAL A 717 -17.61 -30.40 -7.86
C VAL A 717 -17.58 -31.87 -8.28
N GLU A 718 -16.51 -32.60 -7.96
CA GLU A 718 -16.42 -34.05 -8.23
C GLU A 718 -17.49 -34.85 -7.46
N ILE A 719 -17.70 -34.53 -6.18
CA ILE A 719 -18.74 -35.16 -5.38
C ILE A 719 -20.12 -34.89 -5.98
N ALA A 720 -20.40 -33.65 -6.38
CA ALA A 720 -21.66 -33.32 -7.06
C ALA A 720 -21.81 -34.10 -8.37
N ARG A 721 -20.75 -34.20 -9.19
CA ARG A 721 -20.77 -34.98 -10.43
C ARG A 721 -21.15 -36.45 -10.20
N ALA A 722 -20.65 -37.05 -9.12
CA ALA A 722 -20.95 -38.43 -8.76
C ALA A 722 -22.35 -38.63 -8.10
N ASN A 723 -23.06 -37.55 -7.74
CA ASN A 723 -24.33 -37.60 -7.02
C ASN A 723 -25.38 -36.68 -7.67
N PRO A 724 -26.13 -37.14 -8.69
CA PRO A 724 -27.10 -36.30 -9.42
C PRO A 724 -28.19 -35.67 -8.55
N ASP A 725 -28.58 -36.35 -7.46
CA ASP A 725 -29.59 -35.88 -6.49
C ASP A 725 -29.08 -34.74 -5.60
N LEU A 726 -27.76 -34.48 -5.60
CA LEU A 726 -27.15 -33.31 -4.99
C LEU A 726 -27.20 -32.14 -5.98
N LEU A 727 -27.80 -31.03 -5.58
CA LEU A 727 -27.64 -29.72 -6.22
C LEU A 727 -26.59 -28.93 -5.44
N LEU A 728 -25.41 -28.74 -6.04
CA LEU A 728 -24.34 -27.94 -5.46
C LEU A 728 -24.41 -26.51 -5.98
N LEU A 729 -24.52 -25.55 -5.07
CA LEU A 729 -24.42 -24.13 -5.35
C LEU A 729 -23.02 -23.65 -5.01
N ILE A 730 -22.39 -22.88 -5.89
CA ILE A 730 -21.14 -22.18 -5.61
C ILE A 730 -21.47 -20.70 -5.56
N LYS A 731 -21.26 -20.07 -4.41
CA LYS A 731 -21.59 -18.66 -4.17
C LYS A 731 -20.31 -17.83 -4.06
N PRO A 732 -19.91 -17.08 -5.11
CA PRO A 732 -18.82 -16.11 -5.05
C PRO A 732 -19.03 -15.05 -3.97
N HIS A 733 -17.93 -14.53 -3.42
CA HIS A 733 -18.00 -13.52 -2.38
C HIS A 733 -18.47 -12.17 -2.96
N PRO A 734 -19.41 -11.45 -2.33
CA PRO A 734 -19.96 -10.22 -2.91
C PRO A 734 -18.92 -9.11 -3.09
N HIS A 735 -17.84 -9.14 -2.32
CA HIS A 735 -16.80 -8.11 -2.36
C HIS A 735 -15.67 -8.38 -3.35
N GLU A 736 -15.69 -9.50 -4.10
CA GLU A 736 -14.74 -9.72 -5.21
C GLU A 736 -14.88 -8.67 -6.33
N LEU A 737 -16.07 -8.07 -6.46
CA LEU A 737 -16.35 -7.01 -7.44
C LEU A 737 -16.27 -5.59 -6.85
N ARG A 738 -15.86 -5.44 -5.57
CA ARG A 738 -15.81 -4.16 -4.86
C ARG A 738 -14.37 -3.68 -4.69
N PRO A 739 -13.88 -2.74 -5.52
CA PRO A 739 -12.48 -2.33 -5.48
C PRO A 739 -12.05 -1.71 -4.15
N GLU A 740 -12.94 -1.07 -3.40
CA GLU A 740 -12.65 -0.54 -2.06
C GLU A 740 -12.26 -1.64 -1.06
N ILE A 741 -12.63 -2.90 -1.30
CA ILE A 741 -12.27 -4.05 -0.48
C ILE A 741 -11.20 -4.89 -1.19
N ALA A 742 -11.48 -5.42 -2.38
CA ALA A 742 -10.61 -6.41 -3.02
C ALA A 742 -9.55 -5.80 -3.96
N LEU A 743 -9.64 -4.50 -4.27
CA LEU A 743 -8.92 -3.84 -5.38
C LEU A 743 -9.16 -4.57 -6.72
N GLU A 744 -8.21 -4.49 -7.65
CA GLU A 744 -8.25 -5.21 -8.94
C GLU A 744 -7.87 -6.68 -8.70
N LEU A 745 -8.86 -7.55 -8.48
CA LEU A 745 -8.62 -8.99 -8.50
C LEU A 745 -8.20 -9.43 -9.91
N THR A 746 -7.11 -10.17 -9.99
CA THR A 746 -6.64 -10.78 -11.22
C THR A 746 -7.07 -12.24 -11.35
N GLU A 747 -7.62 -12.80 -10.27
CA GLU A 747 -8.20 -14.13 -10.20
C GLU A 747 -9.39 -14.09 -9.24
N LYS A 748 -10.54 -14.56 -9.71
CA LYS A 748 -11.81 -14.64 -8.99
C LYS A 748 -12.16 -16.09 -8.72
N LEU A 749 -13.16 -16.32 -7.87
CA LEU A 749 -13.62 -17.68 -7.55
C LEU A 749 -13.96 -18.48 -8.82
N GLU A 750 -14.61 -17.84 -9.79
CA GLU A 750 -15.02 -18.48 -11.04
C GLU A 750 -13.83 -18.92 -11.89
N ASP A 751 -12.71 -18.18 -11.84
CA ASP A 751 -11.51 -18.45 -12.63
C ASP A 751 -10.76 -19.72 -12.17
N VAL A 752 -11.00 -20.16 -10.92
CA VAL A 752 -10.38 -21.35 -10.33
C VAL A 752 -11.28 -22.58 -10.34
N LEU A 753 -12.50 -22.50 -10.90
CA LEU A 753 -13.39 -23.65 -11.03
C LEU A 753 -12.97 -24.56 -12.19
N PRO A 754 -13.30 -25.87 -12.14
CA PRO A 754 -13.10 -26.75 -13.28
C PRO A 754 -13.88 -26.28 -14.51
N GLU A 755 -13.28 -26.32 -15.70
CA GLU A 755 -13.90 -25.84 -16.96
C GLU A 755 -15.24 -26.53 -17.27
N ASN A 756 -15.37 -27.82 -16.94
CA ASN A 756 -16.53 -28.64 -17.24
C ASN A 756 -17.38 -28.91 -15.99
N LEU A 757 -18.20 -27.93 -15.61
CA LEU A 757 -19.14 -28.07 -14.50
C LEU A 757 -20.32 -28.99 -14.88
N PRO A 758 -20.69 -29.98 -14.05
CA PRO A 758 -21.85 -30.82 -14.31
C PRO A 758 -23.16 -30.03 -14.12
N LYS A 759 -24.26 -30.49 -14.75
CA LYS A 759 -25.56 -29.78 -14.74
C LYS A 759 -26.14 -29.52 -13.35
N ASN A 760 -25.72 -30.28 -12.35
CA ASN A 760 -26.14 -30.14 -10.96
C ASN A 760 -25.20 -29.28 -10.11
N VAL A 761 -24.25 -28.57 -10.73
CA VAL A 761 -23.45 -27.53 -10.10
C VAL A 761 -23.87 -26.18 -10.69
N VAL A 762 -24.25 -25.24 -9.82
CA VAL A 762 -24.72 -23.91 -10.22
C VAL A 762 -23.84 -22.86 -9.56
N VAL A 763 -23.19 -22.04 -10.37
CA VAL A 763 -22.47 -20.84 -9.89
C VAL A 763 -23.46 -19.69 -9.81
N LEU A 764 -23.66 -19.16 -8.61
CA LEU A 764 -24.56 -18.04 -8.36
C LEU A 764 -23.86 -16.71 -8.65
N ASN A 765 -24.62 -15.68 -9.01
CA ASN A 765 -24.04 -14.35 -9.17
C ASN A 765 -23.60 -13.76 -7.80
N HIS A 766 -22.55 -12.93 -7.79
CA HIS A 766 -22.03 -12.26 -6.60
C HIS A 766 -23.10 -11.51 -5.81
N ALA A 767 -24.04 -10.82 -6.49
CA ALA A 767 -25.02 -9.94 -5.86
C ALA A 767 -26.39 -10.59 -5.58
N GLU A 768 -26.65 -11.76 -6.17
CA GLU A 768 -27.99 -12.32 -6.29
C GLU A 768 -28.66 -12.60 -4.94
N PHE A 769 -28.00 -13.36 -4.08
CA PHE A 769 -28.50 -13.69 -2.73
C PHE A 769 -27.49 -13.28 -1.65
N ASN A 770 -27.97 -12.76 -0.52
CA ASN A 770 -27.19 -12.77 0.72
C ASN A 770 -27.25 -14.17 1.35
N ALA A 771 -26.33 -14.44 2.29
CA ALA A 771 -26.30 -15.73 3.01
C ALA A 771 -27.64 -16.03 3.72
N GLY A 772 -28.25 -15.01 4.33
CA GLY A 772 -29.56 -15.14 4.97
C GLY A 772 -30.70 -15.48 4.02
N ASP A 773 -30.66 -14.99 2.79
CA ASP A 773 -31.69 -15.26 1.78
C ASP A 773 -31.64 -16.72 1.33
N LEU A 774 -30.42 -17.26 1.16
CA LEU A 774 -30.20 -18.65 0.78
C LEU A 774 -30.58 -19.63 1.89
N ALA A 775 -30.42 -19.25 3.16
CA ALA A 775 -30.53 -20.14 4.31
C ALA A 775 -31.80 -21.01 4.31
N GLN A 776 -32.94 -20.45 3.89
CA GLN A 776 -34.21 -21.19 3.85
C GLN A 776 -34.22 -22.35 2.85
N TYR A 777 -33.38 -22.30 1.80
CA TYR A 777 -33.31 -23.32 0.75
C TYR A 777 -32.27 -24.42 1.04
N LEU A 778 -31.30 -24.15 1.92
CA LEU A 778 -30.14 -25.02 2.11
C LEU A 778 -30.43 -26.17 3.07
N ASP A 779 -29.97 -27.36 2.70
CA ASP A 779 -29.87 -28.51 3.61
C ASP A 779 -28.50 -28.54 4.30
N LEU A 780 -27.48 -27.95 3.68
CA LEU A 780 -26.12 -27.82 4.21
C LEU A 780 -25.43 -26.59 3.62
N ALA A 781 -24.70 -25.86 4.46
CA ALA A 781 -23.75 -24.85 4.03
C ALA A 781 -22.32 -25.34 4.27
N VAL A 782 -21.44 -25.12 3.30
CA VAL A 782 -20.03 -25.49 3.37
C VAL A 782 -19.20 -24.24 3.12
N LEU A 783 -18.25 -24.02 4.00
CA LEU A 783 -17.34 -22.87 3.92
C LEU A 783 -15.92 -23.38 4.08
N TRP A 784 -15.00 -22.77 3.34
CA TRP A 784 -13.58 -22.90 3.66
C TRP A 784 -13.32 -22.32 5.05
N ASN A 785 -13.51 -21.01 5.16
CA ASN A 785 -13.64 -20.26 6.40
C ASN A 785 -14.48 -18.99 6.17
N GLY A 786 -14.93 -18.35 7.24
CA GLY A 786 -15.58 -17.04 7.16
C GLY A 786 -16.78 -16.86 8.07
N THR A 787 -17.12 -15.59 8.33
CA THR A 787 -18.11 -15.18 9.35
C THR A 787 -19.54 -15.63 9.01
N ALA A 788 -19.82 -15.93 7.73
CA ALA A 788 -21.11 -16.46 7.29
C ALA A 788 -21.50 -17.78 7.99
N CYS A 789 -20.53 -18.54 8.53
CA CYS A 789 -20.83 -19.73 9.33
C CYS A 789 -21.70 -19.40 10.56
N LEU A 790 -21.52 -18.22 11.16
CA LEU A 790 -22.28 -17.78 12.33
C LEU A 790 -23.72 -17.40 11.96
N GLU A 791 -23.88 -16.68 10.85
CA GLU A 791 -25.19 -16.31 10.30
C GLU A 791 -26.02 -17.57 9.99
N LEU A 792 -25.45 -18.49 9.21
CA LEU A 792 -26.12 -19.71 8.75
C LEU A 792 -26.44 -20.66 9.92
N THR A 793 -25.50 -20.83 10.85
CA THR A 793 -25.74 -21.65 12.06
C THR A 793 -26.84 -21.03 12.93
N GLY A 794 -26.85 -19.71 13.13
CA GLY A 794 -27.90 -19.02 13.89
C GLY A 794 -29.29 -19.20 13.25
N LEU A 795 -29.35 -19.15 11.91
CA LEU A 795 -30.57 -19.41 11.12
C LEU A 795 -31.02 -20.88 11.11
N GLY A 796 -30.21 -21.80 11.65
CA GLY A 796 -30.55 -23.21 11.77
C GLY A 796 -30.10 -24.07 10.59
N VAL A 797 -29.20 -23.56 9.74
CA VAL A 797 -28.57 -24.34 8.66
C VAL A 797 -27.40 -25.13 9.25
N PRO A 798 -27.27 -26.44 9.00
CA PRO A 798 -26.06 -27.18 9.33
C PRO A 798 -24.86 -26.63 8.54
N VAL A 799 -23.75 -26.38 9.23
CA VAL A 799 -22.54 -25.78 8.63
C VAL A 799 -21.35 -26.74 8.73
N VAL A 800 -20.62 -26.89 7.63
CA VAL A 800 -19.29 -27.54 7.56
C VAL A 800 -18.22 -26.49 7.34
N MET A 801 -17.18 -26.53 8.17
CA MET A 801 -15.98 -25.70 8.03
C MET A 801 -14.81 -26.58 7.62
N CYS A 802 -14.20 -26.27 6.47
CA CYS A 802 -13.19 -27.14 5.87
C CYS A 802 -11.76 -26.77 6.28
N SER A 803 -11.47 -25.49 6.51
CA SER A 803 -10.11 -25.04 6.84
C SER A 803 -9.68 -25.41 8.26
N HIS A 804 -8.38 -25.61 8.48
CA HIS A 804 -7.82 -25.87 9.81
C HIS A 804 -8.17 -24.75 10.81
N PHE A 805 -8.10 -23.49 10.38
CA PHE A 805 -8.41 -22.33 11.21
C PHE A 805 -9.90 -22.11 11.45
N GLY A 806 -10.78 -22.76 10.69
CA GLY A 806 -12.23 -22.60 10.82
C GLY A 806 -12.76 -22.86 12.23
N ARG A 807 -12.14 -23.76 13.00
CA ARG A 807 -12.50 -24.02 14.42
C ARG A 807 -11.88 -23.07 15.43
N TYR A 808 -10.80 -22.40 15.06
CA TYR A 808 -10.08 -21.49 15.95
C TYR A 808 -10.60 -20.06 15.80
N ASP A 809 -10.84 -19.63 14.56
CA ASP A 809 -11.43 -18.32 14.26
C ASP A 809 -12.86 -18.18 14.79
N TYR A 810 -13.62 -19.28 14.72
CA TYR A 810 -15.01 -19.37 15.12
C TYR A 810 -15.19 -20.57 16.06
N PRO A 811 -14.88 -20.42 17.36
CA PRO A 811 -14.77 -21.53 18.31
C PRO A 811 -16.14 -22.10 18.72
N LEU A 812 -16.82 -22.74 17.78
CA LEU A 812 -18.11 -23.40 17.92
C LEU A 812 -17.98 -24.88 17.56
N ALA A 813 -18.86 -25.71 18.12
CA ALA A 813 -18.94 -27.13 17.77
C ALA A 813 -19.70 -27.32 16.44
N LEU A 814 -19.15 -26.81 15.34
CA LEU A 814 -19.65 -27.04 13.98
C LEU A 814 -19.23 -28.41 13.43
N ASN A 815 -19.61 -28.72 12.19
CA ASN A 815 -19.14 -29.93 11.52
C ASN A 815 -17.75 -29.67 10.92
N TYR A 816 -16.78 -30.51 11.27
CA TYR A 816 -15.41 -30.45 10.75
C TYR A 816 -15.06 -31.81 10.13
N PRO A 817 -14.68 -31.88 8.85
CA PRO A 817 -14.26 -33.13 8.25
C PRO A 817 -12.95 -33.61 8.90
N LYS A 818 -12.79 -34.93 9.03
CA LYS A 818 -11.56 -35.54 9.55
C LYS A 818 -10.55 -35.84 8.44
N ASP A 819 -11.05 -36.13 7.26
CA ASP A 819 -10.32 -36.54 6.06
C ASP A 819 -11.23 -36.32 4.81
N ARG A 820 -10.68 -36.60 3.62
CA ARG A 820 -11.39 -36.49 2.33
C ARG A 820 -12.71 -37.28 2.32
N THR A 821 -12.67 -38.54 2.76
CA THR A 821 -13.87 -39.41 2.79
C THR A 821 -14.94 -38.90 3.77
N GLY A 822 -14.52 -38.36 4.92
CA GLY A 822 -15.39 -37.72 5.88
C GLY A 822 -16.10 -36.50 5.28
N TYR A 823 -15.37 -35.70 4.50
CA TYR A 823 -15.96 -34.58 3.75
C TYR A 823 -16.98 -35.05 2.71
N GLU A 824 -16.64 -36.04 1.88
CA GLU A 824 -17.55 -36.63 0.89
C GLU A 824 -18.85 -37.13 1.52
N ASN A 825 -18.73 -37.83 2.65
CA ASN A 825 -19.88 -38.35 3.37
C ASN A 825 -20.75 -37.21 3.91
N LEU A 826 -20.17 -36.13 4.44
CA LEU A 826 -20.93 -34.96 4.89
C LEU A 826 -21.72 -34.32 3.74
N LEU A 827 -21.09 -34.18 2.57
CA LEU A 827 -21.66 -33.50 1.40
C LEU A 827 -22.74 -34.33 0.70
N ALA A 828 -22.47 -35.61 0.43
CA ALA A 828 -23.34 -36.46 -0.37
C ALA A 828 -24.34 -37.29 0.46
N LYS A 829 -23.91 -37.87 1.59
CA LYS A 829 -24.62 -38.99 2.24
C LYS A 829 -25.23 -38.65 3.61
N ALA A 830 -24.64 -37.71 4.35
CA ALA A 830 -25.04 -37.43 5.72
C ALA A 830 -26.35 -36.63 5.76
N ILE A 831 -27.36 -37.16 6.45
CA ILE A 831 -28.51 -36.36 6.87
C ILE A 831 -28.09 -35.59 8.12
N LEU A 832 -27.63 -34.35 7.92
CA LEU A 832 -27.24 -33.48 9.01
C LEU A 832 -28.49 -32.85 9.63
N ARG A 833 -28.66 -33.06 10.93
CA ARG A 833 -29.74 -32.40 11.68
C ARG A 833 -29.47 -30.92 11.79
N ALA A 834 -30.55 -30.12 11.83
CA ALA A 834 -30.45 -28.71 12.17
C ALA A 834 -29.67 -28.51 13.48
N PRO A 835 -28.84 -27.45 13.60
CA PRO A 835 -28.11 -27.13 14.82
C PRO A 835 -29.05 -27.05 16.03
N ALA A 836 -28.63 -27.63 17.16
CA ALA A 836 -29.40 -27.57 18.40
C ALA A 836 -29.62 -26.11 18.83
N PRO A 837 -30.72 -25.79 19.55
CA PRO A 837 -31.04 -24.42 19.96
C PRO A 837 -29.89 -23.68 20.66
N GLU A 838 -29.11 -24.39 21.48
CA GLU A 838 -27.95 -23.82 22.18
C GLU A 838 -26.81 -23.45 21.22
N LEU A 839 -26.50 -24.29 20.23
CA LEU A 839 -25.48 -23.99 19.23
C LEU A 839 -25.90 -22.78 18.36
N ARG A 840 -27.19 -22.67 18.03
CA ARG A 840 -27.75 -21.50 17.34
C ARG A 840 -27.55 -20.23 18.16
N LYS A 841 -27.89 -20.27 19.46
CA LYS A 841 -27.67 -19.13 20.38
C LYS A 841 -26.20 -18.78 20.52
N LYS A 842 -25.30 -19.77 20.62
CA LYS A 842 -23.85 -19.53 20.64
C LYS A 842 -23.37 -18.86 19.35
N ALA A 843 -23.86 -19.26 18.19
CA ALA A 843 -23.52 -18.63 16.92
C ALA A 843 -24.00 -17.17 16.85
N MET A 844 -25.24 -16.89 17.28
CA MET A 844 -25.76 -15.52 17.40
C MET A 844 -24.93 -14.68 18.37
N GLY A 845 -24.60 -15.25 19.54
CA GLY A 845 -23.78 -14.64 20.57
C GLY A 845 -22.37 -14.31 20.09
N LEU A 846 -21.71 -15.24 19.41
CA LEU A 846 -20.37 -15.03 18.87
C LEU A 846 -20.35 -13.93 17.81
N LEU A 847 -21.36 -13.91 16.94
CA LEU A 847 -21.47 -12.86 15.92
C LEU A 847 -21.65 -11.48 16.54
N HIS A 848 -22.42 -11.39 17.62
CA HIS A 848 -22.57 -10.15 18.37
C HIS A 848 -21.28 -9.78 19.11
N TYR A 849 -20.69 -10.73 19.84
CA TYR A 849 -19.47 -10.58 20.65
C TYR A 849 -18.32 -9.91 19.87
N MET A 850 -18.06 -10.36 18.65
CA MET A 850 -16.99 -9.83 17.80
C MET A 850 -17.15 -8.32 17.45
N GLY A 851 -18.36 -7.77 17.59
CA GLY A 851 -18.66 -6.35 17.38
C GLY A 851 -18.74 -5.54 18.69
N THR A 852 -18.61 -6.20 19.84
CA THR A 852 -18.62 -5.53 21.14
C THR A 852 -17.24 -4.98 21.49
N LYS A 853 -17.18 -4.14 22.53
CA LYS A 853 -15.93 -3.64 23.13
C LYS A 853 -14.99 -4.75 23.63
N GLU A 854 -15.45 -5.98 23.77
CA GLU A 854 -14.59 -7.11 24.12
C GLU A 854 -13.63 -7.48 22.99
N VAL A 855 -13.91 -7.11 21.75
CA VAL A 855 -13.03 -7.36 20.60
C VAL A 855 -12.72 -6.05 19.86
N ALA A 856 -13.76 -5.27 19.57
CA ALA A 856 -13.68 -3.99 18.87
C ALA A 856 -13.63 -2.83 19.87
N LEU A 857 -12.45 -2.57 20.44
CA LEU A 857 -12.21 -1.47 21.36
C LEU A 857 -12.43 -0.13 20.64
N PRO A 858 -13.29 0.76 21.15
CA PRO A 858 -13.42 2.12 20.62
C PRO A 858 -12.08 2.85 20.61
N ASN A 859 -11.72 3.42 19.47
CA ASN A 859 -10.50 4.21 19.27
C ASN A 859 -10.75 5.28 18.21
N THR A 860 -11.14 6.47 18.67
CA THR A 860 -11.60 7.59 17.83
C THR A 860 -10.65 8.78 17.81
N TYR A 861 -9.38 8.59 18.20
CA TYR A 861 -8.38 9.64 18.38
C TYR A 861 -7.71 10.11 17.09
N SER A 862 -7.83 9.34 16.02
CA SER A 862 -7.18 9.61 14.74
C SER A 862 -8.13 9.37 13.58
N ARG A 863 -8.01 10.16 12.52
CA ARG A 863 -8.55 9.81 11.20
C ARG A 863 -7.63 8.79 10.54
N ARG A 864 -8.07 7.54 10.37
CA ARG A 864 -7.28 6.46 9.76
C ARG A 864 -8.15 5.54 8.88
N PRO A 865 -7.61 4.89 7.83
CA PRO A 865 -8.42 4.10 6.90
C PRO A 865 -8.97 2.83 7.56
N ILE A 866 -10.16 2.43 7.09
CA ILE A 866 -10.85 1.18 7.46
C ILE A 866 -10.88 0.15 6.31
N THR A 867 -10.71 0.61 5.07
CA THR A 867 -10.66 -0.21 3.85
C THR A 867 -9.33 0.00 3.12
N ASN A 868 -9.16 -0.60 1.94
CA ASN A 868 -7.97 -0.40 1.12
C ASN A 868 -7.96 0.97 0.40
N ASP A 869 -9.05 1.74 0.45
CA ASP A 869 -9.09 3.09 -0.10
C ASP A 869 -8.15 4.03 0.67
N SER A 870 -7.28 4.72 -0.06
CA SER A 870 -6.38 5.70 0.54
C SER A 870 -7.17 6.92 1.00
N ILE A 871 -7.17 7.21 2.31
CA ILE A 871 -7.72 8.46 2.86
C ILE A 871 -6.65 9.52 3.12
N GLY A 872 -5.39 9.26 2.74
CA GLY A 872 -4.22 10.08 3.06
C GLY A 872 -3.44 9.57 4.27
N VAL A 873 -2.51 10.39 4.76
CA VAL A 873 -1.77 10.14 6.00
C VAL A 873 -2.75 10.25 7.18
N PRO A 874 -2.64 9.39 8.22
CA PRO A 874 -3.44 9.59 9.42
C PRO A 874 -3.25 10.97 10.04
N THR A 875 -4.30 11.49 10.67
CA THR A 875 -4.26 12.79 11.37
C THR A 875 -4.87 12.66 12.75
N TRP A 876 -4.29 13.32 13.75
CA TRP A 876 -4.78 13.32 15.13
C TRP A 876 -5.95 14.29 15.33
N TYR A 877 -6.96 13.87 16.09
CA TYR A 877 -7.96 14.76 16.67
C TYR A 877 -7.42 15.25 18.02
N MET A 878 -6.66 16.35 17.98
CA MET A 878 -5.90 16.83 19.14
C MET A 878 -6.78 17.26 20.31
N ASP A 879 -7.99 17.73 20.04
CA ASP A 879 -9.05 17.95 21.02
C ASP A 879 -9.33 16.68 21.82
N LYS A 880 -9.62 15.56 21.14
CA LYS A 880 -9.86 14.27 21.80
C LYS A 880 -8.65 13.73 22.54
N ILE A 881 -7.45 13.90 21.97
CA ILE A 881 -6.19 13.50 22.63
C ILE A 881 -5.99 14.29 23.93
N ASN A 882 -6.23 15.60 23.91
CA ASN A 882 -6.11 16.43 25.10
C ASN A 882 -7.12 16.02 26.17
N ASP A 883 -8.38 15.79 25.79
CA ASP A 883 -9.43 15.34 26.71
C ASP A 883 -9.09 13.98 27.34
N TYR A 884 -8.59 13.04 26.53
CA TYR A 884 -8.10 11.74 26.98
C TYR A 884 -6.94 11.86 27.98
N LEU A 885 -5.98 12.75 27.73
CA LEU A 885 -4.84 12.92 28.62
C LEU A 885 -5.24 13.44 30.00
N ILE A 886 -6.32 14.23 30.07
CA ILE A 886 -6.89 14.78 31.31
C ILE A 886 -7.76 13.73 32.03
N SER A 887 -8.65 13.08 31.29
CA SER A 887 -9.76 12.30 31.87
C SER A 887 -9.49 10.79 31.89
N GLY A 888 -8.46 10.33 31.17
CA GLY A 888 -8.23 8.91 30.90
C GLY A 888 -9.22 8.33 29.88
N ASP A 889 -9.00 7.08 29.49
CA ASP A 889 -9.93 6.28 28.70
C ASP A 889 -9.80 4.80 29.07
N SER A 890 -10.84 4.25 29.68
CA SER A 890 -10.90 2.84 30.09
C SER A 890 -10.68 1.85 28.93
N TYR A 891 -10.98 2.23 27.68
CA TYR A 891 -10.73 1.38 26.51
C TYR A 891 -9.25 1.32 26.14
N MET A 892 -8.54 2.44 26.28
CA MET A 892 -7.09 2.47 26.04
C MET A 892 -6.33 1.82 27.20
N GLU A 893 -6.84 1.92 28.43
CA GLU A 893 -6.33 1.16 29.57
C GLU A 893 -6.51 -0.35 29.37
N LEU A 894 -7.69 -0.78 28.92
CA LEU A 894 -7.95 -2.17 28.55
C LEU A 894 -7.05 -2.64 27.41
N ALA A 895 -6.82 -1.79 26.40
CA ALA A 895 -5.89 -2.10 25.32
C ALA A 895 -4.48 -2.33 25.84
N ALA A 896 -3.96 -1.42 26.68
CA ALA A 896 -2.66 -1.57 27.30
C ALA A 896 -2.56 -2.85 28.14
N CYS A 897 -3.60 -3.16 28.93
CA CYS A 897 -3.69 -4.41 29.67
C CYS A 897 -3.58 -5.64 28.76
N ARG A 898 -4.22 -5.64 27.58
CA ARG A 898 -4.11 -6.71 26.59
C ARG A 898 -2.74 -6.80 25.92
N ILE A 899 -2.04 -5.68 25.78
CA ILE A 899 -0.66 -5.69 25.25
C ILE A 899 0.29 -6.41 26.20
N ILE A 900 0.05 -6.36 27.51
CA ILE A 900 0.94 -6.96 28.52
C ILE A 900 0.30 -8.15 29.26
N GLU A 901 -0.75 -8.74 28.70
CA GLU A 901 -1.51 -9.81 29.35
C GLU A 901 -0.64 -11.05 29.61
N GLY A 902 0.09 -11.53 28.59
CA GLY A 902 0.99 -12.68 28.71
C GLY A 902 2.20 -12.44 29.59
N VAL A 903 2.50 -11.18 29.92
CA VAL A 903 3.55 -10.82 30.89
C VAL A 903 3.05 -11.02 32.31
N LYS A 904 1.83 -10.54 32.63
CA LYS A 904 1.27 -10.63 33.99
C LYS A 904 0.91 -12.06 34.39
N GLU A 905 0.53 -12.92 33.44
CA GLU A 905 0.21 -14.33 33.70
C GLU A 905 1.44 -15.20 33.99
N GLY A 906 2.62 -14.85 33.47
CA GLY A 906 3.87 -15.59 33.67
C GLY A 906 4.60 -15.33 35.00
N VAL A 907 4.08 -14.42 35.84
CA VAL A 907 4.61 -14.07 37.17
C VAL A 907 3.86 -14.81 38.30
N LYS A 908 2.87 -15.63 37.96
CA LYS A 908 2.22 -16.59 38.86
C LYS A 908 2.76 -17.99 38.60
#